data_AF-A0A2N5KH31-F1
#
_entry.id   AF-A0A2N5KH31-F1
#
_cell.length_a   1.000
_cell.length_b   1.000
_cell.length_c   1.000
_cell.angle_alpha   90.00
_cell.angle_beta   90.00
_cell.angle_gamma   90.00
#
_symmetry.space_group_name_H-M   'P 1'
#
loop_
_entity.id
_entity.type
_entity.pdbx_description
1 polymer ?
#
loop_
_entity_poly.entity_id
_entity_poly.type
_entity_poly.pdbx_seq_one_letter_code
_entity_poly.pdbx_strand_id
1 'polypeptide(L)'
;MCGVRISQRSIEAVREGANIVEVASEFTALRRVGARFTGLCPYPDHNEKSPSFGVSPEKGFYHCFGCLEANERIWTSRGLIPIAAAEIGDEVIGLDGRRETITDKVFKSKPTLKIRTGAAKEGLELTPDHWCVFVEKEEALRAVPRLHLRHRGGEQIRFSSKLGRKGSDAKLSVKHAADIREGDFLLYPVIPAVEREDAPLIGEHVIKPYTSGPRNVRTTSLHVNDRTAWLYGVYAAEGSLYRGGVKWSFSADESETLAEEVSRILDEEFAKPSTKRVRQEKNICEVTCSSTDLSALFRHWFGSGCAEKRVPIEALNWTPETQAAFVQGYLDGDGRTQNGSVGAATVSEELAYGVFALLIQMEKPVSINSYPARTAKDGVSRRKTFALHMPRRESMKGFFAPVNGTTYYWSVVQEIEDERKNPATVVDITTTGSHTFLTKMGTTHNCQRGGDAIKLVMELKNLPFAEAVSHLGERFGIELEFEGRSPGEERAAKTRTARRRSAYKALAAAAVYYHKYFLKASTAEEARRYLKGRGMGSSTIEEFRLGYAPPRGAASFSAAARKIGLERSALDAAGLLSPRGGERFVDRVTFPISDLRGRIVGFGARTLGDAKPKYLNSPETELFNKRSLLYGLPQAAAEMRREKVALIVEGYTDVLMLNQAGIKNSVATLGTAMTEQHLKSLSGYAETIHLIFDPDEAGEKAVERAAATAAELKLDLRVLRLSEDPADWLLEHPAEEFRELLSGAVPVLEYIFRRKADRARGSGAAERSRVMSEIKGLIKEIRDPVFYRDALRLATEALGVNARALRSAPEPGDGEPGKADRPARRRPRDPVIEAGREVLAHAFARPGLAARAIAEGVEAPGILDAPFVLKLKDFGDETQAHIYALLLEHADEPGALLADERVRPLLDEVSALQAEGERLDPSEASLRAAWFRLGALSRERAKARTEDFDEKLRLHTEARQLRQAASNMTPES
;
A
#
# COMPACT_ATOMS: atom_id res chain seq x y z
N MET A 1 16.12 -9.93 29.01
CA MET A 1 17.04 -8.89 29.55
C MET A 1 16.52 -7.52 29.10
N CYS A 2 15.56 -6.97 29.85
CA CYS A 2 15.13 -5.59 29.69
C CYS A 2 16.12 -4.67 30.41
N GLY A 3 16.52 -3.55 29.80
CA GLY A 3 16.93 -2.38 30.57
C GLY A 3 18.26 -1.70 30.24
N VAL A 4 19.05 -2.11 29.24
CA VAL A 4 20.24 -1.33 28.84
C VAL A 4 19.85 -0.40 27.69
N ARG A 5 19.79 0.90 27.98
CA ARG A 5 19.55 1.95 26.98
C ARG A 5 20.81 2.80 26.85
N ILE A 6 21.18 3.18 25.62
CA ILE A 6 22.19 4.22 25.41
C ILE A 6 21.66 5.47 26.12
N SER A 7 22.52 6.15 26.89
CA SER A 7 22.09 7.33 27.61
C SER A 7 21.58 8.38 26.63
N GLN A 8 20.58 9.15 27.06
CA GLN A 8 20.03 10.19 26.22
C GLN A 8 21.11 11.22 25.81
N ARG A 9 22.03 11.50 26.74
CA ARG A 9 23.21 12.34 26.53
C ARG A 9 24.13 11.81 25.42
N SER A 10 24.37 10.50 25.35
CA SER A 10 25.22 9.92 24.31
C SER A 10 24.52 9.88 22.95
N ILE A 11 23.20 9.72 22.92
CA ILE A 11 22.42 9.84 21.67
C ILE A 11 22.51 11.27 21.14
N GLU A 12 22.34 12.27 22.00
CA GLU A 12 22.46 13.70 21.65
C GLU A 12 23.88 14.04 21.21
N ALA A 13 24.91 13.57 21.93
CA ALA A 13 26.30 13.76 21.54
C ALA A 13 26.59 13.18 20.15
N VAL A 14 26.01 12.03 19.80
CA VAL A 14 26.12 11.46 18.44
C VAL A 14 25.37 12.31 17.41
N ARG A 15 24.18 12.82 17.72
CA ARG A 15 23.43 13.72 16.81
C ARG A 15 24.19 15.01 16.53
N GLU A 16 24.80 15.60 17.54
CA GLU A 16 25.55 16.86 17.43
C GLU A 16 26.94 16.66 16.82
N GLY A 17 27.62 15.58 17.19
CA GLY A 17 29.00 15.30 16.79
C GLY A 17 29.14 14.60 15.44
N ALA A 18 28.09 13.96 14.93
CA ALA A 18 28.13 13.33 13.61
C ALA A 18 28.00 14.39 12.50
N ASN A 19 29.10 14.65 11.79
CA ASN A 19 29.09 15.53 10.63
C ASN A 19 28.25 14.91 9.51
N ILE A 20 27.02 15.37 9.35
CA ILE A 20 26.08 14.81 8.37
C ILE A 20 26.59 14.92 6.91
N VAL A 21 27.41 15.92 6.57
CA VAL A 21 27.97 16.04 5.22
C VAL A 21 28.95 14.90 4.95
N GLU A 22 29.79 14.55 5.91
CA GLU A 22 30.73 13.42 5.81
C GLU A 22 30.00 12.07 5.80
N VAL A 23 28.90 11.95 6.54
CA VAL A 23 28.07 10.75 6.54
C VAL A 23 27.39 10.59 5.18
N ALA A 24 26.76 11.65 4.67
CA ALA A 24 26.08 11.63 3.38
C ALA A 24 27.02 11.42 2.19
N SER A 25 28.24 11.99 2.26
CA SER A 25 29.25 11.86 1.21
C SER A 25 29.76 10.41 1.01
N GLU A 26 29.49 9.51 1.96
CA GLU A 26 29.77 8.08 1.81
C GLU A 26 28.86 7.42 0.77
N PHE A 27 27.66 7.96 0.58
CA PHE A 27 26.63 7.36 -0.26
C PHE A 27 26.42 8.10 -1.58
N THR A 28 26.76 9.40 -1.64
CA THR A 28 26.57 10.21 -2.86
C THR A 28 27.56 11.37 -2.91
N ALA A 29 27.91 11.80 -4.13
CA ALA A 29 28.76 12.97 -4.32
C ALA A 29 27.98 14.27 -4.05
N LEU A 30 28.49 15.08 -3.12
CA LEU A 30 27.88 16.35 -2.72
C LEU A 30 28.67 17.55 -3.25
N ARG A 31 27.96 18.55 -3.78
CA ARG A 31 28.47 19.87 -4.17
C ARG A 31 27.94 20.93 -3.22
N ARG A 32 28.79 21.85 -2.77
CA ARG A 32 28.37 22.98 -1.93
C ARG A 32 27.59 24.02 -2.75
N VAL A 33 26.45 24.46 -2.24
CA VAL A 33 25.60 25.52 -2.78
C VAL A 33 25.17 26.44 -1.63
N GLY A 34 25.81 27.61 -1.52
CA GLY A 34 25.63 28.51 -0.39
C GLY A 34 26.03 27.86 0.95
N ALA A 35 25.11 27.87 1.92
CA ALA A 35 25.29 27.26 3.24
C ALA A 35 24.98 25.75 3.27
N ARG A 36 24.48 25.16 2.17
CA ARG A 36 24.06 23.76 2.08
C ARG A 36 24.91 22.96 1.10
N PHE A 37 24.71 21.65 1.09
CA PHE A 37 25.28 20.72 0.13
C PHE A 37 24.17 20.04 -0.65
N THR A 38 24.40 19.74 -1.93
CA THR A 38 23.43 19.04 -2.79
C THR A 38 24.11 17.98 -3.65
N GLY A 39 23.44 16.86 -3.89
CA GLY A 39 23.93 15.76 -4.72
C GLY A 39 22.79 14.90 -5.26
N LEU A 40 23.13 13.83 -5.95
CA LEU A 40 22.15 12.82 -6.36
C LEU A 40 21.67 12.05 -5.13
N CYS A 41 20.42 11.61 -5.14
CA CYS A 41 19.82 10.89 -4.06
C CYS A 41 20.44 9.49 -3.94
N PRO A 42 21.01 9.13 -2.77
CA PRO A 42 21.73 7.86 -2.58
C PRO A 42 20.80 6.64 -2.45
N TYR A 43 19.50 6.86 -2.55
CA TYR A 43 18.49 5.84 -2.31
C TYR A 43 18.26 4.99 -3.57
N PRO A 44 18.28 3.65 -3.48
CA PRO A 44 18.30 2.77 -4.65
C PRO A 44 17.08 2.89 -5.58
N ASP A 45 15.93 3.26 -5.03
CA ASP A 45 14.66 3.49 -5.72
C ASP A 45 14.51 4.89 -6.31
N HIS A 46 15.49 5.79 -6.10
CA HIS A 46 15.52 7.14 -6.66
C HIS A 46 16.61 7.20 -7.75
N ASN A 47 16.26 6.82 -8.98
CA ASN A 47 17.18 6.85 -10.12
C ASN A 47 17.16 8.21 -10.84
N GLU A 48 17.60 9.25 -10.12
CA GLU A 48 17.58 10.63 -10.61
C GLU A 48 18.84 11.04 -11.36
N LYS A 49 18.69 11.88 -12.39
CA LYS A 49 19.81 12.44 -13.18
C LYS A 49 20.18 13.86 -12.77
N SER A 50 19.39 14.46 -11.88
CA SER A 50 19.57 15.82 -11.37
C SER A 50 19.66 15.80 -9.84
N PRO A 51 20.51 16.64 -9.20
CA PRO A 51 20.67 16.65 -7.75
C PRO A 51 19.37 17.00 -7.00
N SER A 52 18.76 16.03 -6.32
CA SER A 52 17.59 16.26 -5.46
C SER A 52 17.91 16.10 -3.96
N PHE A 53 19.05 15.55 -3.61
CA PHE A 53 19.44 15.29 -2.24
C PHE A 53 20.15 16.51 -1.64
N GLY A 54 19.53 17.18 -0.68
CA GLY A 54 20.08 18.31 0.04
C GLY A 54 20.51 17.96 1.45
N VAL A 55 21.66 18.48 1.89
CA VAL A 55 22.20 18.33 3.24
C VAL A 55 22.46 19.70 3.84
N SER A 56 21.95 19.92 5.05
CA SER A 56 22.11 21.14 5.82
C SER A 56 23.07 20.89 6.99
N PRO A 57 24.35 21.33 6.89
CA PRO A 57 25.35 21.09 7.93
C PRO A 57 24.96 21.68 9.27
N GLU A 58 24.48 22.92 9.27
CA GLU A 58 24.05 23.66 10.48
C GLU A 58 22.90 22.97 11.21
N LYS A 59 21.98 22.35 10.46
CA LYS A 59 20.82 21.66 11.04
C LYS A 59 21.09 20.18 11.34
N GLY A 60 22.25 19.64 10.93
CA GLY A 60 22.53 18.21 11.01
C GLY A 60 21.51 17.34 10.27
N PHE A 61 20.91 17.83 9.18
CA PHE A 61 19.74 17.21 8.53
C PHE A 61 19.88 17.07 7.00
N TYR A 62 19.41 15.97 6.42
CA TYR A 62 19.32 15.73 4.98
C TYR A 62 17.88 15.54 4.52
N HIS A 63 17.61 15.76 3.23
CA HIS A 63 16.31 15.45 2.63
C HIS A 63 16.45 15.28 1.10
N CYS A 64 15.68 14.37 0.51
CA CYS A 64 15.63 14.08 -0.93
C CYS A 64 14.32 14.67 -1.52
N PHE A 65 14.37 15.33 -2.67
CA PHE A 65 13.42 16.43 -2.94
C PHE A 65 12.81 16.49 -4.35
N GLY A 66 11.50 16.25 -4.44
CA GLY A 66 10.63 16.83 -5.48
C GLY A 66 10.05 18.17 -5.01
N CYS A 67 9.83 19.16 -5.89
CA CYS A 67 9.23 20.46 -5.50
C CYS A 67 8.17 20.94 -6.51
N LEU A 68 7.19 21.73 -6.07
CA LEU A 68 6.26 22.46 -6.94
C LEU A 68 6.69 23.92 -7.11
N GLU A 69 6.30 24.59 -8.19
CA GLU A 69 6.51 26.05 -8.31
C GLU A 69 5.76 26.80 -7.21
N ALA A 70 6.30 27.91 -6.71
CA ALA A 70 5.78 28.62 -5.55
C ALA A 70 4.31 29.06 -5.65
N ASN A 71 3.85 29.38 -6.86
CA ASN A 71 2.48 29.79 -7.15
C ASN A 71 1.56 28.62 -7.53
N GLU A 72 2.10 27.40 -7.66
CA GLU A 72 1.28 26.22 -7.89
C GLU A 72 0.32 26.02 -6.71
N ARG A 73 -0.93 25.66 -7.00
CA ARG A 73 -2.00 25.65 -5.99
C ARG A 73 -2.27 24.25 -5.48
N ILE A 74 -2.44 24.14 -4.16
CA ILE A 74 -2.74 22.91 -3.45
C ILE A 74 -3.98 23.09 -2.59
N TRP A 75 -4.76 22.02 -2.42
CA TRP A 75 -5.90 22.02 -1.53
C TRP A 75 -5.43 21.93 -0.08
N THR A 76 -5.76 22.95 0.72
CA THR A 76 -5.51 22.98 2.15
C THR A 76 -6.78 23.24 2.95
N SER A 77 -6.73 23.09 4.28
CA SER A 77 -7.81 23.50 5.21
C SER A 77 -8.24 24.97 5.06
N ARG A 78 -7.46 25.81 4.36
CA ARG A 78 -7.78 27.21 4.06
C ARG A 78 -8.33 27.44 2.65
N GLY A 79 -8.52 26.37 1.86
CA GLY A 79 -8.97 26.42 0.47
C GLY A 79 -7.85 26.08 -0.52
N LEU A 80 -8.03 26.48 -1.78
CA LEU A 80 -7.07 26.22 -2.85
C LEU A 80 -6.06 27.38 -2.97
N ILE A 81 -4.97 27.28 -2.22
CA ILE A 81 -3.97 28.36 -2.07
C ILE A 81 -2.65 28.02 -2.77
N PRO A 82 -1.82 29.02 -3.13
CA PRO A 82 -0.44 28.78 -3.53
C PRO A 82 0.32 27.98 -2.47
N ILE A 83 1.13 27.01 -2.89
CA ILE A 83 1.95 26.20 -1.96
C ILE A 83 2.92 27.09 -1.16
N ALA A 84 3.38 28.20 -1.72
CA ALA A 84 4.17 29.21 -1.01
C ALA A 84 3.41 29.94 0.11
N ALA A 85 2.08 29.92 0.11
CA ALA A 85 1.25 30.48 1.18
C ALA A 85 0.88 29.45 2.27
N ALA A 86 0.99 28.15 1.99
CA ALA A 86 0.69 27.09 2.97
C ALA A 86 1.61 27.16 4.20
N GLU A 87 1.10 26.86 5.39
CA GLU A 87 1.84 26.96 6.64
C GLU A 87 2.02 25.58 7.29
N ILE A 88 3.06 25.44 8.13
CA ILE A 88 3.20 24.25 8.97
C ILE A 88 1.99 24.20 9.90
N GLY A 89 1.29 23.06 9.92
CA GLY A 89 0.03 22.87 10.62
C GLY A 89 -1.21 22.93 9.73
N ASP A 90 -1.13 23.47 8.50
CA ASP A 90 -2.25 23.36 7.55
C ASP A 90 -2.50 21.89 7.20
N GLU A 91 -3.75 21.52 6.94
CA GLU A 91 -4.10 20.18 6.46
C GLU A 91 -4.22 20.18 4.93
N VAL A 92 -3.73 19.16 4.25
CA VAL A 92 -3.88 18.93 2.81
C VAL A 92 -4.68 17.65 2.54
N ILE A 93 -5.29 17.53 1.36
CA ILE A 93 -6.06 16.34 0.96
C ILE A 93 -5.13 15.33 0.29
N GLY A 94 -4.99 14.14 0.88
CA GLY A 94 -4.23 13.00 0.32
C GLY A 94 -4.95 12.25 -0.80
N LEU A 95 -4.25 11.29 -1.42
CA LEU A 95 -4.75 10.47 -2.54
C LEU A 95 -6.01 9.66 -2.19
N ASP A 96 -6.15 9.24 -0.94
CA ASP A 96 -7.29 8.49 -0.41
C ASP A 96 -8.44 9.41 0.08
N GLY A 97 -8.28 10.72 -0.07
CA GLY A 97 -9.22 11.73 0.41
C GLY A 97 -9.04 12.12 1.88
N ARG A 98 -8.12 11.50 2.62
CA ARG A 98 -7.87 11.85 4.03
C ARG A 98 -7.10 13.15 4.16
N ARG A 99 -7.28 13.82 5.29
CA ARG A 99 -6.52 15.03 5.64
C ARG A 99 -5.15 14.66 6.23
N GLU A 100 -4.11 15.31 5.75
CA GLU A 100 -2.73 15.17 6.24
C GLU A 100 -2.17 16.53 6.66
N THR A 101 -1.46 16.60 7.78
CA THR A 101 -0.96 17.88 8.31
C THR A 101 0.43 18.19 7.77
N ILE A 102 0.67 19.43 7.30
CA ILE A 102 2.00 19.90 6.90
C ILE A 102 2.91 20.00 8.13
N THR A 103 4.05 19.32 8.10
CA THR A 103 5.04 19.25 9.19
C THR A 103 6.32 20.02 8.92
N ASP A 104 6.69 20.18 7.65
CA ASP A 104 7.86 20.96 7.23
C ASP A 104 7.59 21.68 5.91
N LYS A 105 8.31 22.78 5.67
CA LYS A 105 8.21 23.57 4.44
C LYS A 105 9.55 24.21 4.08
N VAL A 106 9.96 24.06 2.82
CA VAL A 106 11.26 24.54 2.33
C VAL A 106 11.13 25.23 0.97
N PHE A 107 11.73 26.43 0.87
CA PHE A 107 11.89 27.16 -0.39
C PHE A 107 13.24 26.86 -1.04
N LYS A 108 13.24 26.69 -2.36
CA LYS A 108 14.45 26.41 -3.18
C LYS A 108 14.37 27.17 -4.50
N SER A 109 15.48 27.17 -5.23
CA SER A 109 15.55 27.63 -6.61
C SER A 109 15.98 26.45 -7.48
N LYS A 110 15.07 25.95 -8.32
CA LYS A 110 15.29 24.78 -9.18
C LYS A 110 14.66 25.00 -10.56
N PRO A 111 15.18 24.35 -11.61
CA PRO A 111 14.50 24.32 -12.90
C PRO A 111 13.18 23.54 -12.82
N THR A 112 12.17 24.00 -13.54
CA THR A 112 10.83 23.40 -13.60
C THR A 112 10.55 22.78 -14.96
N LEU A 113 9.51 21.96 -15.01
CA LEU A 113 8.78 21.58 -16.21
C LEU A 113 7.30 21.86 -15.99
N LYS A 114 6.55 21.95 -17.08
CA LYS A 114 5.13 22.26 -17.04
C LYS A 114 4.34 21.23 -17.84
N ILE A 115 3.44 20.52 -17.17
CA ILE A 115 2.63 19.44 -17.76
C ILE A 115 1.23 19.97 -18.05
N ARG A 116 0.87 20.09 -19.33
CA ARG A 116 -0.48 20.47 -19.76
C ARG A 116 -1.30 19.25 -20.15
N THR A 117 -2.56 19.26 -19.75
CA THR A 117 -3.47 18.15 -20.02
C THR A 117 -4.66 18.59 -20.85
N GLY A 118 -5.40 17.62 -21.38
CA GLY A 118 -6.61 17.87 -22.15
C GLY A 118 -7.71 18.58 -21.35
N ALA A 119 -7.80 18.30 -20.04
CA ALA A 119 -8.76 18.93 -19.15
C ALA A 119 -8.29 20.28 -18.61
N ALA A 120 -6.98 20.52 -18.46
CA ALA A 120 -6.46 21.77 -17.88
C ALA A 120 -5.27 22.31 -18.68
N LYS A 121 -5.51 23.43 -19.38
CA LYS A 121 -4.52 24.07 -20.27
C LYS A 121 -3.46 24.90 -19.57
N GLU A 122 -3.73 25.37 -18.36
CA GLU A 122 -2.73 26.13 -17.62
C GLU A 122 -1.54 25.27 -17.22
N GLY A 123 -1.73 23.97 -17.04
CA GLY A 123 -0.68 23.02 -16.70
C GLY A 123 -0.29 23.03 -15.23
N LEU A 124 0.40 21.95 -14.83
CA LEU A 124 0.96 21.74 -13.51
C LEU A 124 2.46 22.04 -13.59
N GLU A 125 2.95 22.97 -12.77
CA GLU A 125 4.35 23.39 -12.74
C GLU A 125 5.11 22.78 -11.56
N LEU A 126 6.14 22.01 -11.87
CA LEU A 126 6.88 21.24 -10.88
C LEU A 126 8.30 20.94 -11.34
N THR A 127 9.15 20.50 -10.41
CA THR A 127 10.50 20.09 -10.77
C THR A 127 10.48 18.72 -11.47
N PRO A 128 11.41 18.44 -12.41
CA PRO A 128 11.45 17.17 -13.13
C PRO A 128 11.58 15.93 -12.22
N ASP A 129 12.16 16.11 -11.04
CA ASP A 129 12.37 15.13 -9.96
C ASP A 129 11.20 15.06 -8.96
N HIS A 130 10.06 15.71 -9.23
CA HIS A 130 8.87 15.58 -8.38
C HIS A 130 8.09 14.32 -8.73
N TRP A 131 7.57 13.60 -7.72
CA TRP A 131 6.81 12.37 -7.97
C TRP A 131 5.37 12.70 -8.32
N CYS A 132 4.89 12.11 -9.39
CA CYS A 132 3.53 12.27 -9.89
C CYS A 132 2.81 10.93 -9.90
N VAL A 133 1.49 11.00 -9.69
CA VAL A 133 0.58 9.87 -9.81
C VAL A 133 -0.09 9.93 -11.18
N PHE A 134 0.17 8.96 -12.04
CA PHE A 134 -0.36 8.90 -13.40
C PHE A 134 -0.53 7.46 -13.88
N VAL A 135 -1.17 7.28 -15.03
CA VAL A 135 -1.21 5.99 -15.75
C VAL A 135 -0.52 6.16 -17.10
N GLU A 136 0.41 5.25 -17.38
CA GLU A 136 1.15 5.22 -18.64
C GLU A 136 0.21 4.92 -19.82
N LYS A 137 0.47 5.52 -20.98
CA LYS A 137 -0.31 5.33 -22.21
C LYS A 137 -0.56 3.86 -22.54
N GLU A 138 0.48 3.03 -22.49
CA GLU A 138 0.42 1.60 -22.81
C GLU A 138 -0.50 0.84 -21.84
N GLU A 139 -0.40 1.18 -20.56
CA GLU A 139 -1.22 0.62 -19.51
C GLU A 139 -2.69 1.04 -19.66
N ALA A 140 -2.94 2.31 -19.99
CA ALA A 140 -4.28 2.82 -20.27
C ALA A 140 -4.93 2.10 -21.47
N LEU A 141 -4.18 1.90 -22.55
CA LEU A 141 -4.65 1.17 -23.75
C LEU A 141 -4.96 -0.30 -23.46
N ARG A 142 -4.20 -0.93 -22.55
CA ARG A 142 -4.42 -2.31 -22.09
C ARG A 142 -5.65 -2.43 -21.19
N ALA A 143 -5.75 -1.55 -20.20
CA ALA A 143 -6.68 -1.69 -19.09
C ALA A 143 -8.03 -1.00 -19.31
N VAL A 144 -8.13 -0.06 -20.25
CA VAL A 144 -9.38 0.66 -20.55
C VAL A 144 -9.91 0.20 -21.91
N PRO A 145 -10.89 -0.72 -21.97
CA PRO A 145 -11.32 -1.38 -23.22
C PRO A 145 -11.86 -0.43 -24.30
N ARG A 146 -12.24 0.78 -23.91
CA ARG A 146 -12.75 1.82 -24.80
C ARG A 146 -11.65 2.69 -25.41
N LEU A 147 -10.37 2.55 -25.04
CA LEU A 147 -9.26 3.29 -25.64
C LEU A 147 -8.59 2.46 -26.73
N HIS A 148 -8.24 3.08 -27.86
CA HIS A 148 -7.45 2.45 -28.92
C HIS A 148 -6.57 3.47 -29.64
N LEU A 149 -5.50 2.97 -30.28
CA LEU A 149 -4.64 3.77 -31.15
C LEU A 149 -5.20 3.83 -32.57
N ARG A 150 -5.24 5.03 -33.15
CA ARG A 150 -5.49 5.23 -34.58
C ARG A 150 -4.20 5.70 -35.24
N HIS A 151 -3.75 4.99 -36.28
CA HIS A 151 -2.50 5.27 -36.98
C HIS A 151 -2.63 6.21 -38.21
N ARG A 152 -3.86 6.61 -38.58
CA ARG A 152 -4.10 7.40 -39.80
C ARG A 152 -3.89 8.90 -39.52
N GLY A 153 -2.72 9.44 -39.90
CA GLY A 153 -2.33 10.86 -39.73
C GLY A 153 -1.46 11.16 -38.50
N GLY A 154 -0.77 10.15 -37.96
CA GLY A 154 -0.05 10.20 -36.68
C GLY A 154 -0.69 9.28 -35.65
N GLU A 155 0.05 8.84 -34.63
CA GLU A 155 -0.51 8.04 -33.53
C GLU A 155 -1.39 8.90 -32.63
N GLN A 156 -2.71 8.71 -32.69
CA GLN A 156 -3.65 9.39 -31.81
C GLN A 156 -4.51 8.38 -31.04
N ILE A 157 -4.60 8.58 -29.72
CA ILE A 157 -5.49 7.81 -28.84
C ILE A 157 -6.94 8.27 -29.07
N ARG A 158 -7.87 7.32 -29.21
CA ARG A 158 -9.30 7.59 -29.41
C ARG A 158 -10.20 6.65 -28.62
N PHE A 159 -11.43 7.10 -28.38
CA PHE A 159 -12.51 6.26 -27.86
C PHE A 159 -13.09 5.34 -28.93
N SER A 160 -13.29 4.07 -28.62
CA SER A 160 -14.07 3.15 -29.43
C SER A 160 -15.56 3.51 -29.36
N SER A 161 -16.32 3.16 -30.40
CA SER A 161 -17.75 3.47 -30.51
C SER A 161 -18.64 2.61 -29.62
N LYS A 162 -18.10 1.57 -28.95
CA LYS A 162 -18.84 0.66 -28.06
C LYS A 162 -18.48 0.95 -26.60
N LEU A 163 -19.31 1.76 -25.92
CA LEU A 163 -19.21 1.98 -24.47
C LEU A 163 -19.63 0.71 -23.72
N GLY A 164 -18.70 -0.19 -23.45
CA GLY A 164 -18.86 -1.22 -22.42
C GLY A 164 -18.24 -0.72 -21.11
N ARG A 165 -19.04 -0.58 -20.04
CA ARG A 165 -18.54 -0.39 -18.66
C ARG A 165 -17.99 -1.72 -18.14
N LYS A 166 -16.83 -2.16 -18.61
CA LYS A 166 -16.00 -3.12 -17.85
C LYS A 166 -14.97 -2.29 -17.09
N GLY A 167 -14.92 -2.47 -15.78
CA GLY A 167 -13.96 -1.77 -14.91
C GLY A 167 -12.52 -1.98 -15.38
N SER A 168 -11.68 -0.96 -15.21
CA SER A 168 -10.26 -1.01 -15.52
C SER A 168 -9.47 -1.46 -14.30
N ASP A 169 -8.73 -2.56 -14.41
CA ASP A 169 -7.64 -2.93 -13.49
C ASP A 169 -6.33 -2.27 -13.96
N ALA A 170 -6.38 -0.97 -14.21
CA ALA A 170 -5.20 -0.22 -14.63
C ALA A 170 -4.23 -0.11 -13.45
N LYS A 171 -2.95 -0.34 -13.71
CA LYS A 171 -1.89 -0.16 -12.72
C LYS A 171 -1.53 1.32 -12.58
N LEU A 172 -1.57 1.81 -11.35
CA LEU A 172 -1.10 3.15 -11.00
C LEU A 172 0.43 3.23 -11.14
N SER A 173 0.94 4.27 -11.80
CA SER A 173 2.36 4.61 -11.83
C SER A 173 2.63 5.77 -10.87
N VAL A 174 3.59 5.57 -9.97
CA VAL A 174 4.18 6.62 -9.13
C VAL A 174 5.62 6.74 -9.61
N LYS A 175 5.91 7.76 -10.42
CA LYS A 175 7.23 8.00 -11.02
C LYS A 175 7.53 9.50 -11.05
N HIS A 176 8.75 9.88 -11.43
CA HIS A 176 9.11 11.28 -11.54
C HIS A 176 8.37 11.95 -12.70
N ALA A 177 8.16 13.25 -12.59
CA ALA A 177 7.56 14.07 -13.62
C ALA A 177 8.34 14.06 -14.94
N ALA A 178 9.66 13.92 -14.87
CA ALA A 178 10.53 13.73 -16.02
C ALA A 178 10.27 12.41 -16.78
N ASP A 179 9.56 11.46 -16.18
CA ASP A 179 9.22 10.18 -16.81
C ASP A 179 7.87 10.24 -17.54
N ILE A 180 7.04 11.25 -17.27
CA ILE A 180 5.76 11.47 -17.96
C ILE A 180 6.01 11.78 -19.44
N ARG A 181 5.17 11.22 -20.30
CA ARG A 181 5.18 11.40 -21.77
C ARG A 181 3.84 11.91 -22.25
N GLU A 182 3.84 12.52 -23.44
CA GLU A 182 2.60 12.86 -24.12
C GLU A 182 1.78 11.59 -24.40
N GLY A 183 0.49 11.63 -24.07
CA GLY A 183 -0.42 10.48 -24.14
C GLY A 183 -0.58 9.70 -22.83
N ASP A 184 0.25 9.94 -21.81
CA ASP A 184 0.00 9.46 -20.45
C ASP A 184 -1.21 10.17 -19.82
N PHE A 185 -1.70 9.68 -18.68
CA PHE A 185 -2.89 10.20 -18.02
C PHE A 185 -2.60 10.67 -16.61
N LEU A 186 -2.68 11.98 -16.39
CA LEU A 186 -2.66 12.56 -15.05
C LEU A 186 -4.00 12.27 -14.36
N LEU A 187 -3.95 11.90 -13.08
CA LEU A 187 -5.13 11.49 -12.33
C LEU A 187 -5.55 12.55 -11.31
N TYR A 188 -6.86 12.82 -11.25
CA TYR A 188 -7.50 13.58 -10.18
C TYR A 188 -8.53 12.68 -9.48
N PRO A 189 -8.41 12.42 -8.15
CA PRO A 189 -9.30 11.50 -7.45
C PRO A 189 -10.72 12.04 -7.28
N VAL A 190 -11.69 11.15 -7.43
CA VAL A 190 -13.03 11.33 -6.85
C VAL A 190 -12.94 10.86 -5.40
N ILE A 191 -13.09 11.80 -4.46
CA ILE A 191 -12.99 11.55 -3.03
C ILE A 191 -14.10 10.57 -2.62
N PRO A 192 -13.76 9.44 -1.95
CA PRO A 192 -14.73 8.41 -1.60
C PRO A 192 -15.94 8.95 -0.81
N ALA A 193 -17.15 8.57 -1.23
CA ALA A 193 -18.42 9.08 -0.68
C ALA A 193 -18.76 8.60 0.75
N VAL A 194 -17.87 7.87 1.43
CA VAL A 194 -18.18 7.14 2.67
C VAL A 194 -18.39 8.08 3.87
N GLU A 195 -17.96 9.35 3.77
CA GLU A 195 -18.05 10.38 4.83
C GLU A 195 -18.50 11.76 4.29
N ARG A 196 -19.50 11.81 3.40
CA ARG A 196 -20.07 13.10 2.94
C ARG A 196 -21.17 13.59 3.88
N GLU A 197 -21.06 14.84 4.32
CA GLU A 197 -22.01 15.51 5.21
C GLU A 197 -22.14 16.98 4.81
N ASP A 198 -23.37 17.49 4.84
CA ASP A 198 -23.69 18.90 4.59
C ASP A 198 -23.44 19.73 5.87
N ALA A 199 -22.20 19.67 6.34
CA ALA A 199 -21.79 20.36 7.56
C ALA A 199 -21.88 21.89 7.38
N PRO A 200 -22.34 22.62 8.41
CA PRO A 200 -22.43 24.07 8.35
C PRO A 200 -21.03 24.71 8.26
N LEU A 201 -20.94 25.83 7.54
CA LEU A 201 -19.72 26.62 7.41
C LEU A 201 -19.54 27.53 8.62
N ILE A 202 -18.77 27.08 9.60
CA ILE A 202 -18.57 27.76 10.91
C ILE A 202 -17.59 28.93 10.81
N GLY A 203 -18.03 30.15 11.10
CA GLY A 203 -17.21 31.35 11.03
C GLY A 203 -17.23 32.21 12.30
N GLU A 204 -17.49 31.64 13.48
CA GLU A 204 -17.56 32.40 14.74
C GLU A 204 -16.33 33.31 14.96
N HIS A 205 -15.15 32.81 14.59
CA HIS A 205 -13.87 33.52 14.71
C HIS A 205 -13.75 34.80 13.85
N VAL A 206 -14.58 34.96 12.79
CA VAL A 206 -14.62 36.19 11.98
C VAL A 206 -15.71 37.17 12.43
N ILE A 207 -16.56 36.78 13.37
CA ILE A 207 -17.64 37.60 13.90
C ILE A 207 -17.10 38.51 15.00
N LYS A 208 -17.19 39.83 14.80
CA LYS A 208 -16.72 40.80 15.80
C LYS A 208 -17.59 40.75 17.06
N PRO A 209 -16.99 40.70 18.27
CA PRO A 209 -17.74 40.78 19.52
C PRO A 209 -18.45 42.14 19.64
N TYR A 210 -19.60 42.17 20.32
CA TYR A 210 -20.30 43.42 20.59
C TYR A 210 -19.45 44.31 21.50
N THR A 211 -19.23 45.56 21.09
CA THR A 211 -18.61 46.59 21.93
C THR A 211 -19.65 47.35 22.76
N SER A 212 -20.91 47.43 22.31
CA SER A 212 -22.08 47.97 23.02
C SER A 212 -23.37 47.76 22.21
N GLY A 213 -24.55 47.73 22.88
CA GLY A 213 -25.88 47.68 22.24
C GLY A 213 -26.73 46.42 22.53
N PRO A 214 -28.00 46.38 22.07
CA PRO A 214 -28.89 45.24 22.27
C PRO A 214 -28.34 43.99 21.57
N ARG A 215 -28.30 42.87 22.33
CA ARG A 215 -27.74 41.59 21.88
C ARG A 215 -28.73 40.88 20.94
N ASN A 216 -28.70 41.23 19.65
CA ASN A 216 -29.36 40.40 18.65
C ASN A 216 -28.61 39.06 18.52
N VAL A 217 -29.35 37.97 18.25
CA VAL A 217 -28.78 36.64 17.95
C VAL A 217 -27.86 36.78 16.74
N ARG A 218 -26.58 36.41 16.92
CA ARG A 218 -25.54 36.52 15.87
C ARG A 218 -25.59 35.30 14.97
N THR A 219 -25.38 35.53 13.68
CA THR A 219 -25.20 34.44 12.72
C THR A 219 -23.71 34.09 12.72
N THR A 220 -23.34 32.97 13.33
CA THR A 220 -21.93 32.53 13.46
C THR A 220 -21.55 31.43 12.47
N SER A 221 -22.51 30.87 11.74
CA SER A 221 -22.29 29.88 10.71
C SER A 221 -23.28 30.05 9.55
N LEU A 222 -22.93 29.51 8.39
CA LEU A 222 -23.84 29.35 7.26
C LEU A 222 -24.29 27.88 7.22
N HIS A 223 -25.59 27.62 7.35
CA HIS A 223 -26.11 26.26 7.28
C HIS A 223 -26.15 25.79 5.83
N VAL A 224 -25.91 24.49 5.60
CA VAL A 224 -25.78 23.93 4.26
C VAL A 224 -26.94 22.99 3.98
N ASN A 225 -27.67 23.28 2.90
CA ASN A 225 -28.67 22.44 2.27
C ASN A 225 -28.71 22.79 0.77
N ASP A 226 -29.50 22.07 -0.04
CA ASP A 226 -29.60 22.32 -1.48
C ASP A 226 -29.92 23.79 -1.81
N ARG A 227 -30.84 24.43 -1.07
CA ARG A 227 -31.27 25.81 -1.33
C ARG A 227 -30.17 26.82 -1.00
N THR A 228 -29.51 26.67 0.14
CA THR A 228 -28.43 27.59 0.52
C THR A 228 -27.17 27.36 -0.29
N ALA A 229 -26.86 26.11 -0.66
CA ALA A 229 -25.77 25.81 -1.58
C ALA A 229 -26.00 26.48 -2.94
N TRP A 230 -27.23 26.42 -3.49
CA TRP A 230 -27.60 27.17 -4.69
C TRP A 230 -27.38 28.68 -4.50
N LEU A 231 -27.85 29.28 -3.40
CA LEU A 231 -27.62 30.70 -3.09
C LEU A 231 -26.12 31.06 -3.04
N TYR A 232 -25.29 30.17 -2.49
CA TYR A 232 -23.84 30.37 -2.44
C TYR A 232 -23.20 30.30 -3.83
N GLY A 233 -23.69 29.40 -4.69
CA GLY A 233 -23.31 29.35 -6.11
C GLY A 233 -23.65 30.65 -6.84
N VAL A 234 -24.88 31.14 -6.66
CA VAL A 234 -25.32 32.43 -7.22
C VAL A 234 -24.50 33.59 -6.65
N TYR A 235 -24.11 33.56 -5.38
CA TYR A 235 -23.17 34.54 -4.82
C TYR A 235 -21.78 34.45 -5.46
N ALA A 236 -21.30 33.25 -5.79
CA ALA A 236 -20.01 33.08 -6.44
C ALA A 236 -19.99 33.70 -7.85
N ALA A 237 -21.11 33.65 -8.57
CA ALA A 237 -21.32 34.31 -9.86
C ALA A 237 -21.57 35.82 -9.72
N GLU A 238 -22.69 36.20 -9.09
CA GLU A 238 -23.27 37.55 -9.16
C GLU A 238 -23.19 38.34 -7.84
N GLY A 239 -22.63 37.73 -6.80
CA GLY A 239 -22.57 38.30 -5.46
C GLY A 239 -21.45 39.32 -5.27
N SER A 240 -21.69 40.33 -4.44
CA SER A 240 -20.69 41.28 -3.97
C SER A 240 -20.95 41.71 -2.53
N LEU A 241 -19.94 42.28 -1.88
CA LEU A 241 -20.06 42.80 -0.51
C LEU A 241 -20.03 44.32 -0.54
N TYR A 242 -20.83 44.94 0.32
CA TYR A 242 -20.76 46.37 0.60
C TYR A 242 -20.61 46.59 2.12
N ARG A 243 -20.45 47.86 2.52
CA ARG A 243 -20.33 48.21 3.93
C ARG A 243 -21.61 47.84 4.68
N GLY A 244 -21.55 46.75 5.45
CA GLY A 244 -22.64 46.30 6.32
C GLY A 244 -23.59 45.27 5.73
N GLY A 245 -23.30 44.69 4.55
CA GLY A 245 -24.19 43.70 3.95
C GLY A 245 -23.62 42.94 2.74
N VAL A 246 -24.51 42.14 2.16
CA VAL A 246 -24.28 41.30 0.97
C VAL A 246 -25.25 41.73 -0.12
N LYS A 247 -24.80 41.75 -1.38
CA LYS A 247 -25.59 42.17 -2.54
C LYS A 247 -25.46 41.16 -3.68
N TRP A 248 -26.53 40.94 -4.41
CA TRP A 248 -26.54 40.25 -5.70
C TRP A 248 -27.02 41.22 -6.78
N SER A 249 -26.40 41.14 -7.96
CA SER A 249 -26.71 42.02 -9.09
C SER A 249 -27.06 41.16 -10.30
N PHE A 250 -28.24 41.38 -10.86
CA PHE A 250 -28.79 40.63 -11.99
C PHE A 250 -29.24 41.61 -13.09
N SER A 251 -29.64 41.07 -14.25
CA SER A 251 -30.38 41.85 -15.24
C SER A 251 -31.80 42.18 -14.75
N ALA A 252 -32.46 43.17 -15.35
CA ALA A 252 -33.82 43.54 -14.94
C ALA A 252 -34.85 42.43 -15.27
N ASP A 253 -34.59 41.63 -16.30
CA ASP A 253 -35.44 40.52 -16.73
C ASP A 253 -35.42 39.34 -15.74
N GLU A 254 -34.43 39.28 -14.84
CA GLU A 254 -34.28 38.24 -13.83
C GLU A 254 -34.93 38.63 -12.48
N SER A 255 -35.68 39.74 -12.43
CA SER A 255 -36.26 40.26 -11.19
C SER A 255 -37.29 39.34 -10.55
N GLU A 256 -38.01 38.56 -11.36
CA GLU A 256 -39.05 37.61 -10.92
C GLU A 256 -38.56 36.15 -10.93
N THR A 257 -37.27 35.92 -11.20
CA THR A 257 -36.65 34.60 -11.19
C THR A 257 -35.56 34.53 -10.12
N LEU A 258 -34.30 34.77 -10.47
CA LEU A 258 -33.15 34.64 -9.57
C LEU A 258 -33.25 35.62 -8.39
N ALA A 259 -33.64 36.87 -8.65
CA ALA A 259 -33.71 37.86 -7.59
C ALA A 259 -34.78 37.53 -6.54
N GLU A 260 -35.93 37.00 -6.97
CA GLU A 260 -37.01 36.60 -6.06
C GLU A 260 -36.62 35.36 -5.24
N GLU A 261 -35.97 34.38 -5.87
CA GLU A 261 -35.49 33.19 -5.15
C GLU A 261 -34.41 33.53 -4.11
N VAL A 262 -33.46 34.41 -4.45
CA VAL A 262 -32.46 34.92 -3.49
C VAL A 262 -33.16 35.60 -2.31
N SER A 263 -34.15 36.45 -2.57
CA SER A 263 -34.92 37.11 -1.52
C SER A 263 -35.65 36.12 -0.61
N ARG A 264 -36.26 35.08 -1.19
CA ARG A 264 -36.98 34.03 -0.47
C ARG A 264 -36.05 33.21 0.43
N ILE A 265 -34.92 32.75 -0.10
CA ILE A 265 -33.93 31.97 0.67
C ILE A 265 -33.37 32.81 1.83
N LEU A 266 -33.07 34.09 1.62
CA LEU A 266 -32.59 34.96 2.69
C LEU A 266 -33.59 35.11 3.85
N ASP A 267 -34.88 35.18 3.53
CA ASP A 267 -35.93 35.28 4.54
C ASP A 267 -36.18 33.93 5.25
N GLU A 268 -36.41 32.85 4.49
CA GLU A 268 -36.81 31.54 5.01
C GLU A 268 -35.66 30.85 5.76
N GLU A 269 -34.44 30.90 5.21
CA GLU A 269 -33.31 30.12 5.71
C GLU A 269 -32.46 30.92 6.73
N PHE A 270 -32.37 32.25 6.58
CA PHE A 270 -31.54 33.09 7.47
C PHE A 270 -32.33 34.03 8.38
N ALA A 271 -33.66 34.12 8.23
CA ALA A 271 -34.49 35.12 8.89
C ALA A 271 -33.93 36.55 8.69
N LYS A 272 -33.41 36.83 7.48
CA LYS A 272 -32.86 38.13 7.11
C LYS A 272 -33.65 38.74 5.97
N PRO A 273 -34.46 39.78 6.24
CA PRO A 273 -35.18 40.46 5.17
C PRO A 273 -34.19 41.09 4.18
N SER A 274 -34.52 41.03 2.91
CA SER A 274 -33.76 41.61 1.82
C SER A 274 -34.53 42.76 1.17
N THR A 275 -33.83 43.62 0.42
CA THR A 275 -34.43 44.68 -0.38
C THR A 275 -34.12 44.42 -1.84
N LYS A 276 -35.16 44.21 -2.66
CA LYS A 276 -35.07 44.11 -4.12
C LYS A 276 -35.26 45.50 -4.75
N ARG A 277 -34.37 45.90 -5.65
CA ARG A 277 -34.44 47.18 -6.40
C ARG A 277 -34.27 46.90 -7.89
N VAL A 278 -35.32 47.16 -8.67
CA VAL A 278 -35.30 47.00 -10.12
C VAL A 278 -35.18 48.37 -10.78
N ARG A 279 -34.26 48.51 -11.74
CA ARG A 279 -34.07 49.71 -12.57
C ARG A 279 -34.11 49.32 -14.04
N GLN A 280 -35.31 49.29 -14.61
CA GLN A 280 -35.57 48.88 -16.00
C GLN A 280 -34.71 49.66 -17.01
N GLU A 281 -34.57 50.97 -16.85
CA GLU A 281 -33.76 51.84 -17.74
C GLU A 281 -32.28 51.45 -17.83
N LYS A 282 -31.74 50.81 -16.78
CA LYS A 282 -30.33 50.39 -16.72
C LYS A 282 -30.15 48.89 -16.91
N ASN A 283 -31.25 48.16 -17.13
CA ASN A 283 -31.30 46.69 -17.14
C ASN A 283 -30.62 46.05 -15.92
N ILE A 284 -30.91 46.56 -14.71
CA ILE A 284 -30.29 46.08 -13.46
C ILE A 284 -31.37 45.76 -12.43
N CYS A 285 -31.26 44.60 -11.79
CA CYS A 285 -31.97 44.22 -10.56
C CYS A 285 -30.96 43.94 -9.45
N GLU A 286 -31.10 44.58 -8.29
CA GLU A 286 -30.22 44.35 -7.13
C GLU A 286 -31.01 43.82 -5.94
N VAL A 287 -30.51 42.75 -5.32
CA VAL A 287 -31.01 42.24 -4.03
C VAL A 287 -29.95 42.53 -2.96
N THR A 288 -30.32 43.27 -1.92
CA THR A 288 -29.40 43.63 -0.81
C THR A 288 -29.89 43.08 0.51
N CYS A 289 -28.99 42.46 1.28
CA CYS A 289 -29.22 42.00 2.65
C CYS A 289 -28.27 42.73 3.62
N SER A 290 -28.82 43.59 4.48
CA SER A 290 -28.06 44.38 5.45
C SER A 290 -27.75 43.55 6.70
N SER A 291 -26.72 42.70 6.61
CA SER A 291 -26.22 41.89 7.72
C SER A 291 -24.69 41.92 7.75
N THR A 292 -24.12 42.48 8.83
CA THR A 292 -22.67 42.49 9.06
C THR A 292 -22.11 41.09 9.26
N ASP A 293 -22.90 40.20 9.86
CA ASP A 293 -22.50 38.81 10.12
C ASP A 293 -22.44 38.02 8.83
N LEU A 294 -23.50 38.07 8.00
CA LEU A 294 -23.46 37.43 6.68
C LEU A 294 -22.35 38.02 5.81
N SER A 295 -22.15 39.34 5.83
CA SER A 295 -21.04 39.96 5.09
C SER A 295 -19.66 39.44 5.52
N ALA A 296 -19.46 39.18 6.81
CA ALA A 296 -18.22 38.60 7.32
C ALA A 296 -18.07 37.12 6.92
N LEU A 297 -19.13 36.32 7.07
CA LEU A 297 -19.15 34.90 6.70
C LEU A 297 -18.95 34.69 5.20
N PHE A 298 -19.67 35.43 4.35
CA PHE A 298 -19.51 35.33 2.89
C PHE A 298 -18.11 35.76 2.43
N ARG A 299 -17.52 36.80 3.05
CA ARG A 299 -16.12 37.18 2.78
C ARG A 299 -15.15 36.05 3.13
N HIS A 300 -15.36 35.42 4.28
CA HIS A 300 -14.49 34.36 4.80
C HIS A 300 -14.60 33.05 4.00
N TRP A 301 -15.80 32.65 3.60
CA TRP A 301 -16.01 31.38 2.91
C TRP A 301 -15.92 31.47 1.39
N PHE A 302 -16.47 32.52 0.80
CA PHE A 302 -16.64 32.64 -0.65
C PHE A 302 -15.85 33.80 -1.27
N GLY A 303 -15.19 34.63 -0.45
CA GLY A 303 -14.37 35.76 -0.91
C GLY A 303 -15.17 37.01 -1.30
N SER A 304 -14.44 38.05 -1.72
CA SER A 304 -14.99 39.35 -2.06
C SER A 304 -14.43 39.94 -3.35
N GLY A 305 -15.29 40.58 -4.16
CA GLY A 305 -14.91 41.01 -5.50
C GLY A 305 -14.72 39.82 -6.46
N CYS A 306 -14.44 40.09 -7.74
CA CYS A 306 -14.45 39.06 -8.78
C CYS A 306 -13.20 38.14 -8.81
N ALA A 307 -12.06 38.59 -8.27
CA ALA A 307 -10.80 37.84 -8.32
C ALA A 307 -10.55 36.96 -7.09
N GLU A 308 -11.20 37.24 -5.95
CA GLU A 308 -11.03 36.48 -4.70
C GLU A 308 -12.15 35.47 -4.47
N LYS A 309 -13.12 35.36 -5.39
CA LYS A 309 -14.20 34.37 -5.28
C LYS A 309 -13.63 32.97 -5.22
N ARG A 310 -14.25 32.08 -4.44
CA ARG A 310 -13.78 30.70 -4.31
C ARG A 310 -14.91 29.75 -3.92
N VAL A 311 -14.63 28.46 -4.09
CA VAL A 311 -15.41 27.38 -3.48
C VAL A 311 -14.73 27.00 -2.16
N PRO A 312 -15.45 26.95 -1.03
CA PRO A 312 -14.89 26.52 0.25
C PRO A 312 -14.50 25.03 0.17
N ILE A 313 -13.41 24.63 0.85
CA ILE A 313 -12.93 23.24 0.80
C ILE A 313 -13.96 22.25 1.34
N GLU A 314 -14.79 22.67 2.30
CA GLU A 314 -15.90 21.93 2.88
C GLU A 314 -16.89 21.46 1.80
N ALA A 315 -17.05 22.22 0.71
CA ALA A 315 -17.93 21.85 -0.38
C ALA A 315 -17.50 20.59 -1.12
N LEU A 316 -16.21 20.21 -1.08
CA LEU A 316 -15.74 18.95 -1.65
C LEU A 316 -16.29 17.72 -0.89
N ASN A 317 -16.69 17.90 0.37
CA ASN A 317 -17.25 16.86 1.23
C ASN A 317 -18.79 16.93 1.37
N TRP A 318 -19.45 17.93 0.78
CA TRP A 318 -20.91 17.98 0.72
C TRP A 318 -21.49 16.80 -0.07
N THR A 319 -22.77 16.52 0.17
CA THR A 319 -23.52 15.50 -0.58
C THR A 319 -23.53 15.84 -2.08
N PRO A 320 -23.59 14.83 -2.98
CA PRO A 320 -23.67 15.07 -4.42
C PRO A 320 -24.80 16.04 -4.83
N GLU A 321 -25.93 15.99 -4.12
CA GLU A 321 -27.09 16.86 -4.33
C GLU A 321 -26.76 18.33 -3.99
N THR A 322 -26.18 18.57 -2.82
CA THR A 322 -25.75 19.90 -2.38
C THR A 322 -24.64 20.46 -3.28
N GLN A 323 -23.67 19.62 -3.70
CA GLN A 323 -22.66 20.01 -4.69
C GLN A 323 -23.30 20.41 -6.02
N ALA A 324 -24.27 19.63 -6.49
CA ALA A 324 -25.01 19.92 -7.71
C ALA A 324 -25.79 21.24 -7.60
N ALA A 325 -26.41 21.52 -6.45
CA ALA A 325 -27.13 22.75 -6.21
C ALA A 325 -26.20 23.98 -6.24
N PHE A 326 -25.03 23.90 -5.62
CA PHE A 326 -24.01 24.97 -5.71
C PHE A 326 -23.59 25.22 -7.17
N VAL A 327 -23.25 24.16 -7.90
CA VAL A 327 -22.85 24.28 -9.31
C VAL A 327 -23.99 24.86 -10.13
N GLN A 328 -25.23 24.41 -9.92
CA GLN A 328 -26.39 24.94 -10.63
C GLN A 328 -26.59 26.43 -10.35
N GLY A 329 -26.50 26.88 -9.11
CA GLY A 329 -26.59 28.30 -8.78
C GLY A 329 -25.48 29.14 -9.42
N TYR A 330 -24.26 28.61 -9.49
CA TYR A 330 -23.17 29.26 -10.21
C TYR A 330 -23.46 29.38 -11.73
N LEU A 331 -24.04 28.34 -12.33
CA LEU A 331 -24.42 28.33 -13.74
C LEU A 331 -25.66 29.16 -14.05
N ASP A 332 -26.59 29.30 -13.11
CA ASP A 332 -27.77 30.15 -13.29
C ASP A 332 -27.37 31.63 -13.35
N GLY A 333 -26.30 32.03 -12.64
CA GLY A 333 -25.72 33.38 -12.75
C GLY A 333 -24.79 33.55 -13.94
N ASP A 334 -23.68 32.80 -13.98
CA ASP A 334 -22.57 33.03 -14.93
C ASP A 334 -22.57 32.07 -16.14
N GLY A 335 -23.49 31.11 -16.16
CA GLY A 335 -23.52 30.02 -17.13
C GLY A 335 -23.98 30.46 -18.52
N ARG A 336 -23.44 29.78 -19.53
CA ARG A 336 -23.78 29.97 -20.94
C ARG A 336 -23.94 28.62 -21.59
N THR A 337 -24.99 28.49 -22.41
CA THR A 337 -25.21 27.28 -23.21
C THR A 337 -24.87 27.56 -24.66
N GLN A 338 -23.95 26.77 -25.24
CA GLN A 338 -23.60 26.84 -26.65
C GLN A 338 -23.52 25.43 -27.23
N ASN A 339 -24.21 25.17 -28.34
CA ASN A 339 -24.21 23.88 -29.04
C ASN A 339 -24.50 22.67 -28.13
N GLY A 340 -25.37 22.85 -27.13
CA GLY A 340 -25.76 21.82 -26.16
C GLY A 340 -24.76 21.57 -25.02
N SER A 341 -23.62 22.26 -25.00
CA SER A 341 -22.68 22.27 -23.88
C SER A 341 -22.83 23.51 -23.01
N VAL A 342 -22.63 23.33 -21.71
CA VAL A 342 -22.68 24.41 -20.73
C VAL A 342 -21.25 24.86 -20.42
N GLY A 343 -21.06 26.14 -20.18
CA GLY A 343 -19.78 26.70 -19.74
C GLY A 343 -19.99 27.92 -18.87
N ALA A 344 -18.94 28.32 -18.15
CA ALA A 344 -18.91 29.52 -17.33
C ALA A 344 -17.51 30.13 -17.42
N ALA A 345 -17.37 31.43 -17.18
CA ALA A 345 -16.08 32.10 -17.21
C ALA A 345 -15.91 33.00 -15.99
N THR A 346 -14.73 32.97 -15.39
CA THR A 346 -14.40 33.80 -14.23
C THR A 346 -12.97 34.31 -14.30
N VAL A 347 -12.68 35.42 -13.63
CA VAL A 347 -11.33 35.94 -13.44
C VAL A 347 -10.66 35.40 -12.18
N SER A 348 -11.42 34.74 -11.29
CA SER A 348 -10.86 34.04 -10.14
C SER A 348 -10.39 32.64 -10.54
N GLU A 349 -9.08 32.42 -10.43
CA GLU A 349 -8.49 31.09 -10.59
C GLU A 349 -9.04 30.10 -9.55
N GLU A 350 -9.17 30.54 -8.31
CA GLU A 350 -9.61 29.69 -7.19
C GLU A 350 -11.05 29.23 -7.36
N LEU A 351 -11.95 30.11 -7.80
CA LEU A 351 -13.32 29.73 -8.15
C LEU A 351 -13.33 28.76 -9.33
N ALA A 352 -12.54 29.03 -10.37
CA ALA A 352 -12.53 28.20 -11.58
C ALA A 352 -12.10 26.76 -11.28
N TYR A 353 -11.00 26.58 -10.55
CA TYR A 353 -10.54 25.24 -10.14
C TYR A 353 -11.38 24.63 -9.02
N GLY A 354 -12.02 25.44 -8.17
CA GLY A 354 -12.99 24.96 -7.19
C GLY A 354 -14.23 24.33 -7.85
N VAL A 355 -14.82 24.98 -8.85
CA VAL A 355 -15.94 24.44 -9.62
C VAL A 355 -15.49 23.25 -10.48
N PHE A 356 -14.28 23.29 -11.05
CA PHE A 356 -13.66 22.14 -11.72
C PHE A 356 -13.57 20.91 -10.81
N ALA A 357 -13.11 21.10 -9.56
CA ALA A 357 -13.03 20.03 -8.58
C ALA A 357 -14.42 19.48 -8.21
N LEU A 358 -15.41 20.34 -7.96
CA LEU A 358 -16.79 19.91 -7.68
C LEU A 358 -17.39 19.07 -8.82
N LEU A 359 -17.19 19.50 -10.07
CA LEU A 359 -17.65 18.74 -11.24
C LEU A 359 -17.00 17.36 -11.32
N ILE A 360 -15.71 17.24 -10.96
CA ILE A 360 -15.02 15.95 -10.83
C ILE A 360 -15.64 15.12 -9.70
N GLN A 361 -15.91 15.70 -8.53
CA GLN A 361 -16.54 15.00 -7.40
C GLN A 361 -17.95 14.49 -7.71
N MET A 362 -18.63 15.10 -8.67
CA MET A 362 -19.95 14.73 -9.18
C MET A 362 -19.89 13.79 -10.40
N GLU A 363 -18.69 13.33 -10.77
CA GLU A 363 -18.44 12.52 -11.96
C GLU A 363 -18.96 13.16 -13.27
N LYS A 364 -18.86 14.49 -13.38
CA LYS A 364 -19.22 15.26 -14.57
C LYS A 364 -17.96 15.63 -15.36
N PRO A 365 -17.91 15.34 -16.67
CA PRO A 365 -16.74 15.70 -17.47
C PRO A 365 -16.60 17.23 -17.57
N VAL A 366 -15.38 17.73 -17.41
CA VAL A 366 -15.09 19.17 -17.40
C VAL A 366 -13.72 19.46 -18.00
N SER A 367 -13.58 20.60 -18.66
CA SER A 367 -12.28 21.16 -19.03
C SER A 367 -12.20 22.64 -18.71
N ILE A 368 -11.01 23.12 -18.39
CA ILE A 368 -10.70 24.51 -18.07
C ILE A 368 -9.64 25.04 -19.04
N ASN A 369 -9.96 26.15 -19.69
CA ASN A 369 -9.03 26.91 -20.51
C ASN A 369 -8.69 28.22 -19.82
N SER A 370 -7.44 28.66 -19.89
CA SER A 370 -7.03 29.98 -19.45
C SER A 370 -6.72 30.85 -20.67
N TYR A 371 -7.18 32.10 -20.63
CA TYR A 371 -6.90 33.12 -21.62
C TYR A 371 -6.06 34.21 -20.97
N PRO A 372 -4.88 34.55 -21.52
CA PRO A 372 -4.02 35.56 -20.93
C PRO A 372 -4.68 36.95 -20.99
N ALA A 373 -4.22 37.85 -20.12
CA ALA A 373 -4.64 39.24 -20.16
C ALA A 373 -4.29 39.85 -21.52
N ARG A 374 -5.24 40.60 -22.10
CA ARG A 374 -5.05 41.24 -23.40
C ARG A 374 -5.75 42.59 -23.44
N THR A 375 -5.13 43.56 -24.10
CA THR A 375 -5.81 44.79 -24.49
C THR A 375 -6.60 44.51 -25.76
N ALA A 376 -7.93 44.62 -25.68
CA ALA A 376 -8.77 44.46 -26.85
C ALA A 376 -8.59 45.66 -27.82
N LYS A 377 -9.02 45.49 -29.09
CA LYS A 377 -8.86 46.51 -30.14
C LYS A 377 -9.59 47.83 -29.82
N ASP A 378 -10.54 47.78 -28.89
CA ASP A 378 -11.30 48.91 -28.34
C ASP A 378 -10.57 49.64 -27.19
N GLY A 379 -9.34 49.25 -26.86
CA GLY A 379 -8.55 49.82 -25.77
C GLY A 379 -8.87 49.27 -24.38
N VAL A 380 -9.86 48.37 -24.26
CA VAL A 380 -10.26 47.81 -22.97
C VAL A 380 -9.28 46.71 -22.54
N SER A 381 -8.63 46.92 -21.39
CA SER A 381 -7.77 45.90 -20.78
C SER A 381 -8.61 44.77 -20.20
N ARG A 382 -8.51 43.58 -20.80
CA ARG A 382 -9.15 42.36 -20.30
C ARG A 382 -8.17 41.60 -19.42
N ARG A 383 -8.60 41.25 -18.21
CA ARG A 383 -7.83 40.44 -17.26
C ARG A 383 -7.67 39.01 -17.76
N LYS A 384 -6.76 38.25 -17.14
CA LYS A 384 -6.69 36.79 -17.33
C LYS A 384 -8.04 36.18 -16.95
N THR A 385 -8.56 35.27 -17.77
CA THR A 385 -9.89 34.67 -17.58
C THR A 385 -9.78 33.16 -17.73
N PHE A 386 -10.48 32.44 -16.85
CA PHE A 386 -10.62 31.00 -16.86
C PHE A 386 -12.01 30.66 -17.38
N ALA A 387 -12.08 29.78 -18.37
CA ALA A 387 -13.34 29.33 -18.97
C ALA A 387 -13.50 27.83 -18.74
N LEU A 388 -14.53 27.48 -17.97
CA LEU A 388 -14.97 26.11 -17.74
C LEU A 388 -15.90 25.68 -18.86
N HIS A 389 -15.71 24.45 -19.33
CA HIS A 389 -16.51 23.82 -20.36
C HIS A 389 -16.91 22.42 -19.92
N MET A 390 -18.23 22.21 -19.80
CA MET A 390 -18.86 20.95 -19.38
C MET A 390 -19.49 20.27 -20.60
N PRO A 391 -18.76 19.37 -21.29
CA PRO A 391 -19.31 18.62 -22.41
C PRO A 391 -20.40 17.64 -21.95
N ARG A 392 -21.35 17.33 -22.85
CA ARG A 392 -22.41 16.32 -22.57
C ARG A 392 -21.88 14.90 -22.40
N ARG A 393 -20.68 14.61 -22.90
CA ARG A 393 -20.08 13.28 -22.92
C ARG A 393 -18.60 13.41 -22.60
N GLU A 394 -18.07 12.36 -21.99
CA GLU A 394 -16.63 12.19 -21.79
C GLU A 394 -15.88 12.24 -23.14
N SER A 395 -14.63 12.66 -23.09
CA SER A 395 -13.78 12.78 -24.27
C SER A 395 -12.32 12.59 -23.89
N MET A 396 -11.41 12.63 -24.88
CA MET A 396 -9.98 12.53 -24.58
C MET A 396 -9.47 13.71 -23.76
N LYS A 397 -10.24 14.80 -23.66
CA LYS A 397 -9.93 15.90 -22.73
C LYS A 397 -9.98 15.42 -21.28
N GLY A 398 -10.94 14.55 -20.96
CA GLY A 398 -10.93 13.79 -19.72
C GLY A 398 -12.17 12.94 -19.54
N PHE A 399 -12.02 11.87 -18.77
CA PHE A 399 -13.03 10.83 -18.54
C PHE A 399 -12.80 10.15 -17.19
N PHE A 400 -13.81 9.46 -16.67
CA PHE A 400 -13.70 8.73 -15.41
C PHE A 400 -13.33 7.28 -15.64
N ALA A 401 -12.38 6.78 -14.86
CA ALA A 401 -12.04 5.36 -14.83
C ALA A 401 -11.48 4.97 -13.46
N PRO A 402 -11.84 3.77 -12.95
CA PRO A 402 -11.33 3.30 -11.67
C PRO A 402 -9.88 2.81 -11.78
N VAL A 403 -9.13 2.96 -10.69
CA VAL A 403 -7.82 2.37 -10.46
C VAL A 403 -7.83 1.81 -9.03
N ASN A 404 -7.61 0.51 -8.85
CA ASN A 404 -7.59 -0.15 -7.54
C ASN A 404 -8.83 0.16 -6.66
N GLY A 405 -10.02 0.26 -7.25
CA GLY A 405 -11.26 0.54 -6.51
C GLY A 405 -11.55 2.02 -6.22
N THR A 406 -10.67 2.95 -6.57
CA THR A 406 -10.91 4.40 -6.49
C THR A 406 -11.18 4.96 -7.89
N THR A 407 -12.24 5.75 -8.04
CA THR A 407 -12.55 6.45 -9.31
C THR A 407 -11.66 7.67 -9.45
N TYR A 408 -11.01 7.81 -10.61
CA TYR A 408 -10.23 9.00 -10.96
C TYR A 408 -10.82 9.67 -12.19
N TYR A 409 -10.67 10.98 -12.28
CA TYR A 409 -10.77 11.74 -13.52
C TYR A 409 -9.42 11.74 -14.22
N TRP A 410 -9.37 11.07 -15.37
CA TRP A 410 -8.18 10.88 -16.17
C TRP A 410 -8.09 12.00 -17.19
N SER A 411 -6.97 12.72 -17.20
CA SER A 411 -6.71 13.78 -18.16
C SER A 411 -5.45 13.47 -18.96
N VAL A 412 -5.60 13.35 -20.29
CA VAL A 412 -4.47 13.02 -21.16
C VAL A 412 -3.45 14.15 -21.17
N VAL A 413 -2.17 13.82 -21.00
CA VAL A 413 -1.04 14.74 -21.16
C VAL A 413 -0.92 15.07 -22.64
N GLN A 414 -1.01 16.36 -22.97
CA GLN A 414 -0.99 16.85 -24.34
C GLN A 414 0.31 17.54 -24.73
N GLU A 415 0.98 18.14 -23.75
CA GLU A 415 2.18 18.94 -23.97
C GLU A 415 2.99 18.99 -22.67
N ILE A 416 4.32 18.85 -22.80
CA ILE A 416 5.27 19.02 -21.69
C ILE A 416 6.23 20.13 -22.10
N GLU A 417 6.08 21.31 -21.48
CA GLU A 417 6.98 22.44 -21.72
C GLU A 417 8.20 22.29 -20.80
N ASP A 418 9.38 22.18 -21.43
CA ASP A 418 10.64 22.05 -20.74
C ASP A 418 11.23 23.43 -20.40
N GLU A 419 10.98 23.87 -19.16
CA GLU A 419 11.47 25.14 -18.63
C GLU A 419 12.80 25.01 -17.88
N ARG A 420 13.53 23.89 -18.05
CA ARG A 420 14.77 23.61 -17.29
C ARG A 420 15.91 24.62 -17.47
N LYS A 421 15.75 25.62 -18.33
CA LYS A 421 16.73 26.68 -18.60
C LYS A 421 16.68 27.82 -17.58
N ASN A 422 15.55 28.04 -16.91
CA ASN A 422 15.37 29.14 -15.95
C ASN A 422 14.95 28.59 -14.58
N PRO A 423 15.75 28.74 -13.52
CA PRO A 423 15.36 28.29 -12.20
C PRO A 423 14.23 29.16 -11.63
N ALA A 424 13.16 28.52 -11.19
CA ALA A 424 12.03 29.17 -10.52
C ALA A 424 12.13 29.00 -8.99
N THR A 425 11.41 29.82 -8.23
CA THR A 425 11.22 29.58 -6.81
C THR A 425 10.28 28.40 -6.65
N VAL A 426 10.76 27.33 -6.02
CA VAL A 426 9.99 26.11 -5.81
C VAL A 426 9.83 25.85 -4.32
N VAL A 427 8.72 25.23 -3.95
CA VAL A 427 8.35 24.91 -2.58
C VAL A 427 8.17 23.42 -2.44
N ASP A 428 8.59 22.94 -1.30
CA ASP A 428 8.48 21.57 -0.87
C ASP A 428 7.87 21.53 0.52
N ILE A 429 6.99 20.57 0.75
CA ILE A 429 6.23 20.43 2.00
C ILE A 429 6.30 18.97 2.48
N THR A 430 6.39 18.75 3.78
CA THR A 430 6.28 17.39 4.34
C THR A 430 4.93 17.26 5.02
N THR A 431 4.25 16.11 4.97
CA THR A 431 2.98 15.89 5.65
C THR A 431 3.07 14.74 6.66
N THR A 432 2.06 14.54 7.51
CA THR A 432 2.02 13.46 8.54
C THR A 432 1.62 12.07 8.01
N GLY A 433 1.09 11.98 6.78
CA GLY A 433 0.39 10.79 6.28
C GLY A 433 1.11 10.06 5.14
N SER A 434 0.43 9.89 4.01
CA SER A 434 0.97 9.26 2.80
C SER A 434 1.99 10.14 2.06
N HIS A 435 2.10 11.43 2.43
CA HIS A 435 2.89 12.42 1.70
C HIS A 435 2.43 12.61 0.25
N THR A 436 1.18 12.24 -0.03
CA THR A 436 0.48 12.67 -1.24
C THR A 436 -0.40 13.85 -0.91
N PHE A 437 -0.56 14.77 -1.86
CA PHE A 437 -1.52 15.84 -1.72
C PHE A 437 -2.09 16.25 -3.07
N LEU A 438 -3.30 16.79 -3.02
CA LEU A 438 -4.06 17.21 -4.18
C LEU A 438 -3.68 18.63 -4.60
N THR A 439 -3.26 18.76 -5.86
CA THR A 439 -3.04 20.06 -6.52
C THR A 439 -4.32 20.51 -7.23
N LYS A 440 -4.29 21.67 -7.91
CA LYS A 440 -5.43 22.15 -8.70
C LYS A 440 -5.86 21.23 -9.85
N MET A 441 -5.00 20.31 -10.31
CA MET A 441 -5.27 19.50 -11.51
C MET A 441 -4.78 18.06 -11.45
N GLY A 442 -4.27 17.59 -10.32
CA GLY A 442 -3.92 16.18 -10.12
C GLY A 442 -3.25 15.91 -8.78
N THR A 443 -2.96 14.64 -8.49
CA THR A 443 -2.30 14.25 -7.25
C THR A 443 -0.79 14.13 -7.43
N THR A 444 -0.05 14.70 -6.47
CA THR A 444 1.41 14.61 -6.41
C THR A 444 1.85 13.91 -5.13
N HIS A 445 3.09 13.42 -5.13
CA HIS A 445 3.70 12.72 -4.00
C HIS A 445 5.05 13.37 -3.66
N ASN A 446 5.30 13.62 -2.38
CA ASN A 446 6.59 14.08 -1.91
C ASN A 446 7.43 12.91 -1.43
N CYS A 447 8.72 12.95 -1.79
CA CYS A 447 9.70 11.99 -1.33
C CYS A 447 9.90 12.16 0.19
N GLN A 448 9.58 11.10 0.95
CA GLN A 448 9.58 11.09 2.43
C GLN A 448 10.98 10.96 3.06
N ARG A 449 12.03 10.90 2.25
CA ARG A 449 13.37 10.54 2.73
C ARG A 449 14.14 11.76 3.20
N GLY A 450 14.10 11.98 4.52
CA GLY A 450 14.86 13.01 5.22
C GLY A 450 15.03 12.71 6.71
N GLY A 451 16.12 13.18 7.32
CA GLY A 451 16.51 12.80 8.67
C GLY A 451 17.83 13.38 9.16
N ASP A 452 18.20 13.01 10.39
CA ASP A 452 19.55 13.25 10.92
C ASP A 452 20.55 12.20 10.39
N ALA A 453 21.83 12.34 10.76
CA ALA A 453 22.86 11.38 10.37
C ALA A 453 22.56 9.94 10.84
N ILE A 454 21.88 9.78 11.98
CA ILE A 454 21.47 8.47 12.51
C ILE A 454 20.44 7.84 11.58
N LYS A 455 19.37 8.56 11.24
CA LYS A 455 18.31 8.10 10.33
C LYS A 455 18.86 7.78 8.93
N LEU A 456 19.78 8.60 8.42
CA LEU A 456 20.44 8.35 7.13
C LEU A 456 21.17 7.00 7.13
N VAL A 457 21.93 6.73 8.19
CA VAL A 457 22.67 5.48 8.37
C VAL A 457 21.73 4.30 8.59
N MET A 458 20.67 4.48 9.38
CA MET A 458 19.66 3.43 9.61
C MET A 458 19.05 2.98 8.28
N GLU A 459 18.64 3.92 7.44
CA GLU A 459 17.91 3.61 6.21
C GLU A 459 18.85 3.09 5.10
N LEU A 460 19.99 3.73 4.86
CA LEU A 460 20.92 3.33 3.79
C LEU A 460 21.76 2.10 4.13
N LYS A 461 22.00 1.81 5.42
CA LYS A 461 22.70 0.60 5.87
C LYS A 461 21.76 -0.45 6.47
N ASN A 462 20.46 -0.20 6.52
CA ASN A 462 19.45 -1.06 7.16
C ASN A 462 19.81 -1.45 8.61
N LEU A 463 20.24 -0.48 9.41
CA LEU A 463 20.67 -0.69 10.80
C LEU A 463 19.57 -0.32 11.80
N PRO A 464 19.33 -1.12 12.85
CA PRO A 464 18.50 -0.70 13.99
C PRO A 464 19.06 0.56 14.69
N PHE A 465 18.20 1.36 15.34
CA PHE A 465 18.58 2.64 15.94
C PHE A 465 19.82 2.59 16.84
N ALA A 466 19.84 1.69 17.82
CA ALA A 466 20.98 1.55 18.74
C ALA A 466 22.29 1.16 18.03
N GLU A 467 22.18 0.42 16.93
CA GLU A 467 23.32 0.04 16.09
C GLU A 467 23.83 1.20 15.24
N ALA A 468 22.93 2.02 14.70
CA ALA A 468 23.28 3.23 13.97
C ALA A 468 23.96 4.27 14.87
N VAL A 469 23.45 4.47 16.10
CA VAL A 469 24.08 5.32 17.13
C VAL A 469 25.47 4.78 17.48
N SER A 470 25.61 3.48 17.70
CA SER A 470 26.91 2.84 17.97
C SER A 470 27.89 2.99 16.82
N HIS A 471 27.42 2.84 15.58
CA HIS A 471 28.23 2.97 14.38
C HIS A 471 28.77 4.40 14.22
N LEU A 472 27.91 5.41 14.39
CA LEU A 472 28.31 6.81 14.31
C LEU A 472 29.20 7.20 15.50
N GLY A 473 28.92 6.71 16.71
CA GLY A 473 29.76 6.93 17.88
C GLY A 473 31.18 6.41 17.68
N GLU A 474 31.34 5.18 17.18
CA GLU A 474 32.67 4.62 16.84
C GLU A 474 33.39 5.42 15.74
N ARG A 475 32.65 5.90 14.73
CA ARG A 475 33.21 6.64 13.59
C ARG A 475 33.73 8.03 14.00
N PHE A 476 32.95 8.75 14.78
CA PHE A 476 33.27 10.13 15.20
C PHE A 476 33.99 10.19 16.55
N GLY A 477 34.36 9.03 17.13
CA GLY A 477 35.11 8.96 18.39
C GLY A 477 34.32 9.38 19.62
N ILE A 478 32.99 9.24 19.59
CA ILE A 478 32.08 9.63 20.67
C ILE A 478 31.88 8.44 21.60
N GLU A 479 32.28 8.58 22.86
CA GLU A 479 32.12 7.54 23.88
C GLU A 479 30.65 7.43 24.30
N LEU A 480 30.07 6.22 24.22
CA LEU A 480 28.67 5.98 24.56
C LEU A 480 28.53 5.51 26.02
N GLU A 481 27.77 6.26 26.79
CA GLU A 481 27.30 5.93 28.13
C GLU A 481 25.99 5.13 28.01
N PHE A 482 25.72 4.24 28.97
CA PHE A 482 24.52 3.42 28.99
C PHE A 482 23.85 3.53 30.37
N GLU A 483 22.56 3.87 30.38
CA GLU A 483 21.77 4.00 31.61
C GLU A 483 21.30 2.62 32.12
N GLY A 484 21.19 2.49 33.46
CA GLY A 484 20.67 1.29 34.11
C GLY A 484 21.71 0.24 34.54
N ARG A 485 23.00 0.61 34.67
CA ARG A 485 24.06 -0.28 35.16
C ARG A 485 24.73 0.26 36.42
N SER A 486 24.97 -0.61 37.38
CA SER A 486 25.82 -0.34 38.55
C SER A 486 27.29 -0.13 38.12
N PRO A 487 28.14 0.53 38.93
CA PRO A 487 29.57 0.73 38.63
C PRO A 487 30.35 -0.57 38.37
N GLY A 488 29.95 -1.67 39.02
CA GLY A 488 30.50 -3.01 38.77
C GLY A 488 30.10 -3.56 37.39
N GLU A 489 28.87 -3.33 36.96
CA GLU A 489 28.36 -3.71 35.64
C GLU A 489 28.94 -2.84 34.52
N GLU A 490 29.25 -1.57 34.79
CA GLU A 490 29.91 -0.67 33.84
C GLU A 490 31.36 -1.10 33.57
N ARG A 491 32.11 -1.43 34.63
CA ARG A 491 33.49 -1.95 34.50
C ARG A 491 33.52 -3.29 33.79
N ALA A 492 32.56 -4.18 34.07
CA ALA A 492 32.38 -5.44 33.36
C ALA A 492 32.04 -5.22 31.87
N ALA A 493 31.19 -4.25 31.56
CA ALA A 493 30.83 -3.89 30.20
C ALA A 493 32.00 -3.31 29.40
N LYS A 494 32.78 -2.37 29.97
CA LYS A 494 34.00 -1.83 29.34
C LYS A 494 35.01 -2.93 29.03
N THR A 495 35.21 -3.85 29.98
CA THR A 495 36.10 -5.02 29.81
C THR A 495 35.60 -5.94 28.69
N ARG A 496 34.30 -6.22 28.63
CA ARG A 496 33.67 -7.03 27.58
C ARG A 496 33.79 -6.39 26.20
N THR A 497 33.57 -5.08 26.10
CA THR A 497 33.73 -4.31 24.84
C THR A 497 35.17 -4.34 24.35
N ALA A 498 36.15 -4.12 25.22
CA ALA A 498 37.58 -4.21 24.88
C ALA A 498 37.97 -5.63 24.41
N ARG A 499 37.43 -6.67 25.07
CA ARG A 499 37.62 -8.08 24.67
C ARG A 499 37.03 -8.36 23.28
N ARG A 500 35.79 -7.94 23.01
CA ARG A 500 35.15 -8.06 21.68
C ARG A 500 35.97 -7.36 20.59
N ARG A 501 36.42 -6.13 20.84
CA ARG A 501 37.25 -5.36 19.88
C ARG A 501 38.55 -6.08 19.55
N SER A 502 39.20 -6.66 20.55
CA SER A 502 40.45 -7.42 20.37
C SER A 502 40.21 -8.73 19.61
N ALA A 503 39.10 -9.42 19.87
CA ALA A 503 38.71 -10.62 19.13
C ALA A 503 38.42 -10.32 17.65
N TYR A 504 37.71 -9.24 17.31
CA TYR A 504 37.51 -8.81 15.91
C TYR A 504 38.84 -8.54 15.20
N LYS A 505 39.78 -7.82 15.86
CA LYS A 505 41.12 -7.57 15.31
C LYS A 505 41.87 -8.87 15.03
N ALA A 506 41.80 -9.83 15.95
CA ALA A 506 42.43 -11.13 15.79
C ALA A 506 41.85 -11.92 14.60
N LEU A 507 40.53 -11.94 14.45
CA LEU A 507 39.86 -12.61 13.33
C LEU A 507 40.18 -11.97 11.98
N ALA A 508 40.19 -10.64 11.89
CA ALA A 508 40.57 -9.92 10.68
C ALA A 508 42.04 -10.20 10.30
N ALA A 509 42.95 -10.17 11.28
CA ALA A 509 44.35 -10.50 11.07
C ALA A 509 44.53 -11.96 10.61
N ALA A 510 43.80 -12.90 11.21
CA ALA A 510 43.82 -14.31 10.81
C ALA A 510 43.33 -14.51 9.38
N ALA A 511 42.24 -13.86 8.97
CA ALA A 511 41.71 -13.96 7.62
C ALA A 511 42.73 -13.46 6.58
N VAL A 512 43.35 -12.30 6.83
CA VAL A 512 44.41 -11.75 5.97
C VAL A 512 45.62 -12.69 5.93
N TYR A 513 46.02 -13.25 7.08
CA TYR A 513 47.14 -14.17 7.17
C TYR A 513 46.90 -15.46 6.38
N TYR A 514 45.77 -16.13 6.61
CA TYR A 514 45.42 -17.39 5.92
C TYR A 514 45.26 -17.20 4.42
N HIS A 515 44.66 -16.09 3.99
CA HIS A 515 44.52 -15.77 2.57
C HIS A 515 45.89 -15.52 1.91
N LYS A 516 46.75 -14.69 2.54
CA LYS A 516 48.12 -14.46 2.03
C LYS A 516 48.95 -15.74 2.00
N TYR A 517 48.82 -16.59 3.02
CA TYR A 517 49.51 -17.88 3.09
C TYR A 517 49.05 -18.80 1.95
N PHE A 518 47.73 -18.90 1.73
CA PHE A 518 47.15 -19.66 0.62
C PHE A 518 47.68 -19.22 -0.75
N LEU A 519 47.85 -17.92 -0.97
CA LEU A 519 48.34 -17.41 -2.26
C LEU A 519 49.85 -17.65 -2.47
N LYS A 520 50.67 -17.57 -1.41
CA LYS A 520 52.13 -17.44 -1.55
C LYS A 520 52.94 -18.66 -1.12
N ALA A 521 52.43 -19.46 -0.18
CA ALA A 521 53.21 -20.56 0.39
C ALA A 521 53.28 -21.76 -0.57
N SER A 522 54.46 -22.38 -0.68
CA SER A 522 54.64 -23.63 -1.43
C SER A 522 53.86 -24.78 -0.78
N THR A 523 53.85 -24.85 0.55
CA THR A 523 53.06 -25.82 1.33
C THR A 523 51.54 -25.68 1.18
N ALA A 524 51.04 -24.63 0.53
CA ALA A 524 49.62 -24.46 0.22
C ALA A 524 49.25 -24.93 -1.20
N GLU A 525 50.18 -25.55 -1.93
CA GLU A 525 49.94 -25.99 -3.32
C GLU A 525 48.82 -27.04 -3.42
N GLU A 526 48.78 -27.98 -2.49
CA GLU A 526 47.70 -28.98 -2.43
C GLU A 526 46.33 -28.33 -2.19
N ALA A 527 46.25 -27.33 -1.32
CA ALA A 527 45.04 -26.55 -1.07
C ALA A 527 44.54 -25.83 -2.33
N ARG A 528 45.46 -25.23 -3.10
CA ARG A 528 45.14 -24.57 -4.38
C ARG A 528 44.67 -25.58 -5.42
N ARG A 529 45.32 -26.74 -5.53
CA ARG A 529 44.94 -27.81 -6.44
C ARG A 529 43.55 -28.36 -6.09
N TYR A 530 43.28 -28.55 -4.81
CA TYR A 530 41.98 -28.99 -4.30
C TYR A 530 40.84 -28.02 -4.69
N LEU A 531 41.00 -26.71 -4.42
CA LEU A 531 39.98 -25.72 -4.78
C LEU A 531 39.79 -25.60 -6.30
N LYS A 532 40.89 -25.66 -7.07
CA LYS A 532 40.82 -25.68 -8.54
C LYS A 532 40.07 -26.92 -9.06
N GLY A 533 40.32 -28.09 -8.48
CA GLY A 533 39.60 -29.32 -8.81
C GLY A 533 38.11 -29.28 -8.46
N ARG A 534 37.71 -28.38 -7.56
CA ARG A 534 36.31 -28.08 -7.22
C ARG A 534 35.70 -26.96 -8.09
N GLY A 535 36.35 -26.57 -9.18
CA GLY A 535 35.86 -25.55 -10.10
C GLY A 535 35.96 -24.10 -9.57
N MET A 536 36.64 -23.84 -8.46
CA MET A 536 36.69 -22.51 -7.85
C MET A 536 37.60 -21.56 -8.65
N GLY A 537 37.00 -20.47 -9.13
CA GLY A 537 37.68 -19.38 -9.83
C GLY A 537 38.42 -18.42 -8.90
N SER A 538 39.42 -17.72 -9.45
CA SER A 538 40.24 -16.77 -8.70
C SER A 538 39.44 -15.60 -8.14
N SER A 539 38.44 -15.10 -8.88
CA SER A 539 37.54 -14.03 -8.42
C SER A 539 36.76 -14.44 -7.17
N THR A 540 36.21 -15.65 -7.16
CA THR A 540 35.47 -16.21 -6.02
C THR A 540 36.38 -16.38 -4.80
N ILE A 541 37.60 -16.87 -5.00
CA ILE A 541 38.62 -17.02 -3.95
C ILE A 541 38.94 -15.66 -3.30
N GLU A 542 39.09 -14.60 -4.11
CA GLU A 542 39.39 -13.25 -3.63
C GLU A 542 38.20 -12.60 -2.93
N GLU A 543 37.01 -12.69 -3.54
CA GLU A 543 35.76 -12.11 -3.03
C GLU A 543 35.41 -12.67 -1.64
N PHE A 544 35.49 -13.99 -1.48
CA PHE A 544 35.21 -14.65 -0.20
C PHE A 544 36.45 -14.79 0.70
N ARG A 545 37.61 -14.29 0.24
CA ARG A 545 38.89 -14.32 0.96
C ARG A 545 39.27 -15.73 1.45
N LEU A 546 39.06 -16.74 0.61
CA LEU A 546 39.39 -18.12 0.96
C LEU A 546 40.87 -18.24 1.29
N GLY A 547 41.18 -19.00 2.32
CA GLY A 547 42.54 -19.09 2.86
C GLY A 547 42.96 -20.52 3.16
N TYR A 548 44.16 -20.67 3.70
CA TYR A 548 44.69 -21.94 4.16
C TYR A 548 45.46 -21.73 5.44
N ALA A 549 45.02 -22.42 6.48
CA ALA A 549 45.67 -22.43 7.77
C ALA A 549 46.89 -23.35 7.71
N PRO A 550 48.09 -22.86 8.06
CA PRO A 550 49.33 -23.59 7.86
C PRO A 550 49.34 -24.99 8.51
N PRO A 551 50.02 -25.98 7.90
CA PRO A 551 50.26 -27.27 8.53
C PRO A 551 51.28 -27.14 9.68
N ARG A 552 51.35 -28.19 10.53
CA ARG A 552 52.35 -28.24 11.61
C ARG A 552 53.76 -28.18 11.03
N GLY A 553 54.63 -27.39 11.66
CA GLY A 553 56.02 -27.19 11.20
C GLY A 553 56.22 -25.98 10.28
N ALA A 554 55.15 -25.38 9.74
CA ALA A 554 55.22 -24.10 9.03
C ALA A 554 55.11 -22.89 9.99
N ALA A 555 55.33 -21.68 9.46
CA ALA A 555 55.15 -20.45 10.23
C ALA A 555 53.71 -20.32 10.76
N SER A 556 53.56 -20.25 12.08
CA SER A 556 52.24 -20.21 12.74
C SER A 556 51.64 -18.80 12.77
N PHE A 557 50.31 -18.73 12.71
CA PHE A 557 49.58 -17.47 12.84
C PHE A 557 49.81 -16.83 14.23
N SER A 558 49.90 -17.64 15.28
CA SER A 558 50.10 -17.21 16.66
C SER A 558 51.42 -16.47 16.85
N ALA A 559 52.48 -16.89 16.14
CA ALA A 559 53.74 -16.17 16.12
C ALA A 559 53.63 -14.83 15.36
N ALA A 560 52.89 -14.79 14.25
CA ALA A 560 52.62 -13.56 13.50
C ALA A 560 51.74 -12.58 14.28
N ALA A 561 50.71 -13.07 14.97
CA ALA A 561 49.79 -12.30 15.80
C ALA A 561 50.52 -11.59 16.95
N ARG A 562 51.49 -12.26 17.60
CA ARG A 562 52.31 -11.65 18.64
C ARG A 562 53.13 -10.47 18.12
N LYS A 563 53.66 -10.54 16.89
CA LYS A 563 54.43 -9.46 16.27
C LYS A 563 53.61 -8.20 16.00
N ILE A 564 52.29 -8.32 15.88
CA ILE A 564 51.35 -7.20 15.68
C ILE A 564 50.61 -6.81 16.97
N GLY A 565 51.11 -7.25 18.13
CA GLY A 565 50.58 -6.87 19.45
C GLY A 565 49.27 -7.55 19.83
N LEU A 566 48.92 -8.68 19.22
CA LEU A 566 47.75 -9.47 19.63
C LEU A 566 48.10 -10.46 20.71
N GLU A 567 47.46 -10.30 21.86
CA GLU A 567 47.60 -11.18 23.01
C GLU A 567 46.95 -12.54 22.80
N ARG A 568 47.47 -13.56 23.47
CA ARG A 568 46.93 -14.93 23.42
C ARG A 568 45.46 -14.99 23.85
N SER A 569 45.06 -14.17 24.84
CA SER A 569 43.69 -14.07 25.32
C SER A 569 42.71 -13.55 24.25
N ALA A 570 43.19 -12.71 23.32
CA ALA A 570 42.38 -12.24 22.19
C ALA A 570 42.18 -13.36 21.14
N LEU A 571 43.21 -14.18 20.89
CA LEU A 571 43.11 -15.35 20.01
C LEU A 571 42.15 -16.41 20.57
N ASP A 572 42.21 -16.63 21.88
CA ASP A 572 41.31 -17.54 22.59
C ASP A 572 39.87 -17.04 22.54
N ALA A 573 39.63 -15.76 22.85
CA ALA A 573 38.31 -15.13 22.77
C ALA A 573 37.72 -15.14 21.34
N ALA A 574 38.58 -15.12 20.32
CA ALA A 574 38.20 -15.24 18.92
C ALA A 574 37.94 -16.69 18.46
N GLY A 575 38.19 -17.69 19.33
CA GLY A 575 38.03 -19.11 18.98
C GLY A 575 39.10 -19.63 18.00
N LEU A 576 40.24 -18.95 17.88
CA LEU A 576 41.36 -19.33 17.00
C LEU A 576 42.27 -20.39 17.64
N LEU A 577 42.15 -20.59 18.95
CA LEU A 577 42.88 -21.60 19.71
C LEU A 577 41.98 -22.79 20.05
N SER A 578 42.60 -23.96 20.15
CA SER A 578 42.00 -25.17 20.69
C SER A 578 42.03 -25.16 22.22
N PRO A 579 41.19 -25.96 22.91
CA PRO A 579 41.24 -26.10 24.37
C PRO A 579 42.61 -26.54 24.92
N ARG A 580 43.43 -27.20 24.09
CA ARG A 580 44.80 -27.64 24.43
C ARG A 580 45.85 -26.54 24.18
N GLY A 581 45.43 -25.35 23.77
CA GLY A 581 46.27 -24.16 23.62
C GLY A 581 47.01 -24.02 22.28
N GLY A 582 46.95 -25.01 21.39
CA GLY A 582 47.45 -24.91 20.01
C GLY A 582 46.43 -24.29 19.05
N GLU A 583 46.87 -23.91 17.84
CA GLU A 583 45.98 -23.37 16.81
C GLU A 583 44.88 -24.35 16.42
N ARG A 584 43.67 -23.82 16.18
CA ARG A 584 42.49 -24.65 15.93
C ARG A 584 42.43 -25.20 14.51
N PHE A 585 42.72 -24.39 13.50
CA PHE A 585 42.41 -24.68 12.10
C PHE A 585 43.56 -25.32 11.31
N VAL A 586 44.57 -25.85 11.99
CA VAL A 586 45.79 -26.39 11.38
C VAL A 586 45.53 -27.33 10.21
N ASP A 587 46.25 -27.12 9.11
CA ASP A 587 46.19 -27.93 7.88
C ASP A 587 44.79 -28.02 7.25
N ARG A 588 44.16 -26.84 7.06
CA ARG A 588 42.80 -26.74 6.52
C ARG A 588 42.62 -25.53 5.61
N VAL A 589 41.83 -25.71 4.56
CA VAL A 589 41.26 -24.61 3.77
C VAL A 589 40.27 -23.87 4.64
N THR A 590 40.41 -22.56 4.76
CA THR A 590 39.57 -21.71 5.62
C THR A 590 38.57 -20.89 4.82
N PHE A 591 37.33 -20.89 5.28
CA PHE A 591 36.19 -20.13 4.78
C PHE A 591 35.85 -19.05 5.83
N PRO A 592 36.25 -17.79 5.64
CA PRO A 592 35.94 -16.72 6.59
C PRO A 592 34.43 -16.49 6.69
N ILE A 593 33.90 -16.42 7.91
CA ILE A 593 32.48 -16.20 8.18
C ILE A 593 32.31 -14.78 8.69
N SER A 594 31.40 -14.03 8.08
CA SER A 594 31.14 -12.62 8.38
C SER A 594 29.81 -12.40 9.09
N ASP A 595 29.73 -11.35 9.91
CA ASP A 595 28.44 -10.80 10.36
C ASP A 595 27.76 -9.99 9.24
N LEU A 596 26.54 -9.49 9.52
CA LEU A 596 25.77 -8.64 8.59
C LEU A 596 26.52 -7.39 8.11
N ARG A 597 27.53 -6.94 8.85
CA ARG A 597 28.35 -5.76 8.51
C ARG A 597 29.60 -6.12 7.72
N GLY A 598 29.77 -7.39 7.34
CA GLY A 598 30.94 -7.90 6.63
C GLY A 598 32.19 -8.11 7.50
N ARG A 599 32.07 -8.02 8.84
CA ARG A 599 33.22 -8.24 9.73
C ARG A 599 33.40 -9.72 9.98
N ILE A 600 34.64 -10.22 9.91
CA ILE A 600 34.95 -11.62 10.19
C ILE A 600 34.67 -11.92 11.67
N VAL A 601 33.78 -12.88 11.90
CA VAL A 601 33.37 -13.35 13.24
C VAL A 601 33.83 -14.78 13.52
N GLY A 602 34.24 -15.53 12.50
CA GLY A 602 34.77 -16.89 12.66
C GLY A 602 35.23 -17.49 11.35
N PHE A 603 35.50 -18.79 11.37
CA PHE A 603 35.92 -19.56 10.19
C PHE A 603 35.21 -20.92 10.15
N GLY A 604 34.83 -21.33 8.95
CA GLY A 604 34.72 -22.75 8.60
C GLY A 604 36.07 -23.23 8.08
N ALA A 605 36.43 -24.48 8.32
CA ALA A 605 37.71 -25.02 7.86
C ALA A 605 37.62 -26.48 7.42
N ARG A 606 38.09 -26.79 6.22
CA ARG A 606 38.06 -28.13 5.61
C ARG A 606 39.45 -28.73 5.56
N THR A 607 39.63 -29.97 6.03
CA THR A 607 40.91 -30.69 5.87
C THR A 607 41.07 -31.22 4.44
N LEU A 608 42.32 -31.36 3.99
CA LEU A 608 42.69 -31.94 2.70
C LEU A 608 42.95 -33.46 2.80
N GLY A 609 43.29 -33.97 3.99
CA GLY A 609 43.54 -35.40 4.25
C GLY A 609 42.45 -36.06 5.11
N ASP A 610 42.80 -37.16 5.78
CA ASP A 610 41.85 -38.01 6.53
C ASP A 610 41.51 -37.52 7.94
N ALA A 611 41.90 -36.30 8.30
CA ALA A 611 41.72 -35.77 9.65
C ALA A 611 40.23 -35.50 9.98
N LYS A 612 39.67 -36.22 10.94
CA LYS A 612 38.28 -35.99 11.40
C LYS A 612 38.19 -34.84 12.43
N PRO A 613 37.17 -33.98 12.38
CA PRO A 613 36.08 -33.93 11.39
C PRO A 613 36.51 -33.31 10.05
N LYS A 614 35.83 -33.67 8.95
CA LYS A 614 36.08 -33.16 7.59
C LYS A 614 35.96 -31.64 7.52
N TYR A 615 34.88 -31.09 8.12
CA TYR A 615 34.68 -29.66 8.34
C TYR A 615 34.76 -29.33 9.84
N LEU A 616 35.43 -28.23 10.16
CA LEU A 616 35.60 -27.71 11.50
C LEU A 616 35.25 -26.23 11.53
N ASN A 617 34.20 -25.87 12.26
CA ASN A 617 33.83 -24.47 12.45
C ASN A 617 34.47 -23.90 13.73
N SER A 618 34.55 -22.58 13.79
CA SER A 618 34.78 -21.84 15.05
C SER A 618 33.88 -22.39 16.16
N PRO A 619 34.37 -22.44 17.42
CA PRO A 619 33.52 -22.73 18.57
C PRO A 619 32.52 -21.58 18.75
N GLU A 620 31.46 -21.81 19.55
CA GLU A 620 30.59 -20.72 19.99
C GLU A 620 31.43 -19.68 20.74
N THR A 621 31.32 -18.41 20.35
CA THR A 621 32.00 -17.28 21.00
C THR A 621 31.03 -16.11 21.17
N GLU A 622 31.45 -15.04 21.85
CA GLU A 622 30.66 -13.81 21.92
C GLU A 622 30.41 -13.16 20.54
N LEU A 623 31.20 -13.51 19.52
CA LEU A 623 31.09 -12.98 18.16
C LEU A 623 30.47 -14.01 17.19
N PHE A 624 30.58 -15.29 17.49
CA PHE A 624 30.21 -16.39 16.60
C PHE A 624 29.11 -17.24 17.20
N ASN A 625 27.91 -17.15 16.63
CA ASN A 625 26.78 -17.99 16.98
C ASN A 625 26.22 -18.67 15.73
N LYS A 626 26.38 -20.00 15.65
CA LYS A 626 25.96 -20.78 14.47
C LYS A 626 24.47 -20.73 14.21
N ARG A 627 23.66 -20.56 15.27
CA ARG A 627 22.19 -20.51 15.17
C ARG A 627 21.69 -19.23 14.50
N SER A 628 22.47 -18.15 14.47
CA SER A 628 22.03 -16.88 13.89
C SER A 628 22.81 -16.46 12.64
N LEU A 629 24.01 -17.00 12.44
CA LEU A 629 24.87 -16.63 11.32
C LEU A 629 24.60 -17.50 10.09
N LEU A 630 24.68 -16.87 8.93
CA LEU A 630 24.58 -17.49 7.61
C LEU A 630 25.83 -17.12 6.81
N TYR A 631 26.49 -18.11 6.23
CA TYR A 631 27.65 -17.89 5.38
C TYR A 631 27.23 -17.24 4.05
N GLY A 632 28.02 -16.26 3.58
CA GLY A 632 27.77 -15.55 2.33
C GLY A 632 26.75 -14.41 2.40
N LEU A 633 26.13 -14.18 3.56
CA LEU A 633 25.03 -13.22 3.68
C LEU A 633 25.40 -11.77 3.25
N PRO A 634 26.55 -11.19 3.64
CA PRO A 634 26.94 -9.86 3.16
C PRO A 634 27.10 -9.77 1.63
N GLN A 635 27.61 -10.83 1.01
CA GLN A 635 27.77 -10.92 -0.45
C GLN A 635 26.41 -11.07 -1.13
N ALA A 636 25.48 -11.81 -0.52
CA ALA A 636 24.17 -12.10 -1.11
C ALA A 636 23.13 -11.00 -0.87
N ALA A 637 23.31 -10.15 0.14
CA ALA A 637 22.30 -9.20 0.60
C ALA A 637 21.80 -8.21 -0.45
N ALA A 638 22.65 -7.78 -1.39
CA ALA A 638 22.23 -6.86 -2.45
C ALA A 638 21.31 -7.56 -3.46
N GLU A 639 21.70 -8.77 -3.89
CA GLU A 639 20.96 -9.55 -4.87
C GLU A 639 19.64 -10.07 -4.28
N MET A 640 19.67 -10.57 -3.04
CA MET A 640 18.46 -10.99 -2.32
C MET A 640 17.41 -9.89 -2.27
N ARG A 641 17.80 -8.64 -2.00
CA ARG A 641 16.86 -7.50 -1.97
C ARG A 641 16.33 -7.14 -3.36
N ARG A 642 17.17 -7.23 -4.38
CA ARG A 642 16.77 -6.91 -5.77
C ARG A 642 15.74 -7.91 -6.28
N GLU A 643 15.98 -9.20 -6.07
CA GLU A 643 15.12 -10.28 -6.55
C GLU A 643 13.99 -10.63 -5.58
N LYS A 644 14.10 -10.20 -4.31
CA LYS A 644 13.24 -10.60 -3.18
C LYS A 644 13.23 -12.11 -2.92
N VAL A 645 14.28 -12.81 -3.34
CA VAL A 645 14.44 -14.26 -3.21
C VAL A 645 15.76 -14.58 -2.50
N ALA A 646 15.72 -15.52 -1.57
CA ALA A 646 16.92 -16.09 -0.93
C ALA A 646 16.98 -17.61 -1.11
N LEU A 647 18.18 -18.15 -1.32
CA LEU A 647 18.43 -19.60 -1.33
C LEU A 647 19.24 -19.98 -0.09
N ILE A 648 18.77 -20.97 0.66
CA ILE A 648 19.48 -21.54 1.81
C ILE A 648 19.97 -22.93 1.45
N VAL A 649 21.29 -23.11 1.50
CA VAL A 649 22.01 -24.38 1.23
C VAL A 649 22.78 -24.84 2.47
N GLU A 650 23.35 -26.04 2.44
CA GLU A 650 24.05 -26.62 3.59
C GLU A 650 25.55 -26.27 3.63
N GLY A 651 26.19 -26.20 2.47
CA GLY A 651 27.64 -26.14 2.36
C GLY A 651 28.18 -24.76 2.00
N TYR A 652 29.40 -24.49 2.48
CA TYR A 652 30.19 -23.34 2.04
C TYR A 652 30.44 -23.37 0.52
N THR A 653 30.72 -24.55 -0.01
CA THR A 653 31.02 -24.79 -1.43
C THR A 653 29.84 -24.45 -2.33
N ASP A 654 28.63 -24.75 -1.88
CA ASP A 654 27.39 -24.54 -2.62
C ASP A 654 27.16 -23.05 -2.86
N VAL A 655 27.31 -22.23 -1.80
CA VAL A 655 27.21 -20.76 -1.89
C VAL A 655 28.24 -20.19 -2.85
N LEU A 656 29.47 -20.69 -2.79
CA LEU A 656 30.57 -20.20 -3.62
C LEU A 656 30.33 -20.54 -5.10
N MET A 657 29.89 -21.77 -5.39
CA MET A 657 29.60 -22.22 -6.75
C MET A 657 28.37 -21.53 -7.34
N LEU A 658 27.29 -21.38 -6.55
CA LEU A 658 26.11 -20.61 -6.94
C LEU A 658 26.46 -19.16 -7.26
N ASN A 659 27.23 -18.50 -6.38
CA ASN A 659 27.68 -17.13 -6.59
C ASN A 659 28.53 -16.99 -7.86
N GLN A 660 29.47 -17.93 -8.07
CA GLN A 660 30.31 -17.97 -9.28
C GLN A 660 29.49 -18.19 -10.55
N ALA A 661 28.43 -18.99 -10.48
CA ALA A 661 27.46 -19.22 -11.57
C ALA A 661 26.51 -18.03 -11.80
N GLY A 662 26.66 -16.94 -11.03
CA GLY A 662 25.83 -15.74 -11.14
C GLY A 662 24.53 -15.79 -10.34
N ILE A 663 24.31 -16.82 -9.53
CA ILE A 663 23.19 -16.94 -8.58
C ILE A 663 23.69 -16.38 -7.24
N LYS A 664 23.65 -15.06 -7.10
CA LYS A 664 24.33 -14.37 -6.00
C LYS A 664 23.50 -14.27 -4.72
N ASN A 665 22.26 -14.72 -4.72
CA ASN A 665 21.32 -14.68 -3.59
C ASN A 665 21.31 -15.94 -2.71
N SER A 666 22.41 -16.70 -2.69
CA SER A 666 22.55 -17.93 -1.88
C SER A 666 23.32 -17.72 -0.57
N VAL A 667 22.91 -18.41 0.49
CA VAL A 667 23.56 -18.45 1.80
C VAL A 667 23.58 -19.86 2.40
N ALA A 668 24.54 -20.16 3.28
CA ALA A 668 24.64 -21.48 3.91
C ALA A 668 24.51 -21.45 5.43
N THR A 669 23.93 -22.52 5.97
CA THR A 669 24.01 -22.80 7.42
C THR A 669 25.42 -23.22 7.82
N LEU A 670 25.76 -23.09 9.11
CA LEU A 670 27.13 -23.31 9.60
C LEU A 670 27.30 -24.70 10.22
N GLY A 671 26.91 -25.74 9.49
CA GLY A 671 26.91 -27.14 9.97
C GLY A 671 25.93 -27.37 11.11
N THR A 672 24.79 -26.69 11.06
CA THR A 672 23.67 -26.81 12.00
C THR A 672 22.39 -26.80 11.19
N ALA A 673 21.39 -27.58 11.61
CA ALA A 673 20.06 -27.48 11.03
C ALA A 673 19.55 -26.02 11.10
N MET A 674 18.78 -25.61 10.11
CA MET A 674 18.23 -24.25 10.04
C MET A 674 17.44 -23.91 11.31
N THR A 675 17.55 -22.66 11.75
CA THR A 675 16.79 -22.16 12.91
C THR A 675 15.86 -21.02 12.55
N GLU A 676 14.90 -20.74 13.43
CA GLU A 676 14.01 -19.57 13.33
C GLU A 676 14.78 -18.25 13.22
N GLN A 677 15.95 -18.15 13.88
CA GLN A 677 16.75 -16.94 13.88
C GLN A 677 17.37 -16.67 12.50
N HIS A 678 17.63 -17.72 11.71
CA HIS A 678 18.07 -17.58 10.32
C HIS A 678 16.96 -16.99 9.46
N LEU A 679 15.72 -17.49 9.59
CA LEU A 679 14.56 -16.96 8.87
C LEU A 679 14.27 -15.50 9.24
N LYS A 680 14.29 -15.18 10.54
CA LYS A 680 14.15 -13.80 11.04
C LYS A 680 15.24 -12.87 10.49
N SER A 681 16.45 -13.39 10.28
CA SER A 681 17.54 -12.59 9.70
C SER A 681 17.34 -12.34 8.21
N LEU A 682 16.68 -13.24 7.49
CA LEU A 682 16.44 -13.14 6.04
C LEU A 682 15.13 -12.41 5.69
N SER A 683 14.17 -12.32 6.60
CA SER A 683 12.86 -11.71 6.33
C SER A 683 12.91 -10.23 5.95
N GLY A 684 14.00 -9.53 6.29
CA GLY A 684 14.26 -8.15 5.86
C GLY A 684 14.93 -8.02 4.48
N TYR A 685 15.23 -9.14 3.82
CA TYR A 685 15.96 -9.19 2.54
C TYR A 685 15.16 -9.89 1.43
N ALA A 686 14.36 -10.89 1.77
CA ALA A 686 13.60 -11.69 0.81
C ALA A 686 12.17 -11.97 1.31
N GLU A 687 11.24 -12.04 0.36
CA GLU A 687 9.84 -12.45 0.59
C GLU A 687 9.69 -13.96 0.35
N THR A 688 10.46 -14.51 -0.60
CA THR A 688 10.50 -15.95 -0.91
C THR A 688 11.84 -16.55 -0.50
N ILE A 689 11.80 -17.68 0.20
CA ILE A 689 13.00 -18.40 0.64
C ILE A 689 12.94 -19.85 0.15
N HIS A 690 13.96 -20.27 -0.59
CA HIS A 690 14.14 -21.64 -1.07
C HIS A 690 15.09 -22.40 -0.15
N LEU A 691 14.61 -23.48 0.44
CA LEU A 691 15.41 -24.44 1.22
C LEU A 691 15.88 -25.55 0.31
N ILE A 692 17.20 -25.69 0.19
CA ILE A 692 17.88 -26.71 -0.62
C ILE A 692 18.77 -27.50 0.32
N PHE A 693 18.16 -28.44 1.04
CA PHE A 693 18.80 -29.31 2.02
C PHE A 693 18.75 -30.77 1.60
N ASP A 694 19.70 -31.54 2.10
CA ASP A 694 19.70 -32.99 1.98
C ASP A 694 18.54 -33.57 2.81
N PRO A 695 17.98 -34.73 2.41
CA PRO A 695 16.84 -35.33 3.10
C PRO A 695 17.27 -36.11 4.37
N ASP A 696 17.95 -35.44 5.31
CA ASP A 696 18.36 -36.05 6.58
C ASP A 696 17.35 -35.77 7.72
N GLU A 697 17.31 -36.62 8.74
CA GLU A 697 16.29 -36.52 9.80
C GLU A 697 16.35 -35.19 10.58
N ALA A 698 17.55 -34.61 10.71
CA ALA A 698 17.75 -33.37 11.44
C ALA A 698 17.26 -32.14 10.65
N GLY A 699 17.54 -32.10 9.35
CA GLY A 699 17.08 -31.10 8.40
C GLY A 699 15.57 -31.13 8.26
N GLU A 700 14.97 -32.31 8.15
CA GLU A 700 13.51 -32.46 8.10
C GLU A 700 12.81 -31.87 9.34
N LYS A 701 13.34 -32.17 10.54
CA LYS A 701 12.80 -31.57 11.78
C LYS A 701 13.00 -30.05 11.84
N ALA A 702 13.99 -29.51 11.14
CA ALA A 702 14.17 -28.06 11.03
C ALA A 702 13.20 -27.43 10.05
N VAL A 703 12.93 -28.06 8.91
CA VAL A 703 11.90 -27.65 7.95
C VAL A 703 10.52 -27.63 8.60
N GLU A 704 10.17 -28.65 9.40
CA GLU A 704 8.89 -28.68 10.12
C GLU A 704 8.73 -27.49 11.09
N ARG A 705 9.76 -27.20 11.89
CA ARG A 705 9.75 -26.06 12.83
C ARG A 705 9.72 -24.70 12.12
N ALA A 706 10.32 -24.63 10.94
CA ALA A 706 10.41 -23.42 10.15
C ALA A 706 9.06 -22.94 9.60
N ALA A 707 8.13 -23.86 9.35
CA ALA A 707 6.84 -23.54 8.74
C ALA A 707 6.01 -22.55 9.59
N ALA A 708 5.98 -22.75 10.92
CA ALA A 708 5.28 -21.85 11.84
C ALA A 708 5.91 -20.45 11.85
N THR A 709 7.24 -20.37 11.91
CA THR A 709 7.97 -19.09 11.85
C THR A 709 7.80 -18.39 10.51
N ALA A 710 7.78 -19.12 9.40
CA ALA A 710 7.54 -18.56 8.08
C ALA A 710 6.15 -17.94 7.97
N ALA A 711 5.12 -18.60 8.50
CA ALA A 711 3.76 -18.05 8.56
C ALA A 711 3.68 -16.78 9.42
N GLU A 712 4.35 -16.76 10.59
CA GLU A 712 4.42 -15.56 11.45
C GLU A 712 5.08 -14.37 10.75
N LEU A 713 6.18 -14.63 10.02
CA LEU A 713 6.92 -13.62 9.27
C LEU A 713 6.33 -13.33 7.89
N LYS A 714 5.24 -14.00 7.50
CA LYS A 714 4.59 -13.92 6.18
C LYS A 714 5.54 -14.19 5.01
N LEU A 715 6.44 -15.15 5.17
CA LEU A 715 7.40 -15.58 4.16
C LEU A 715 6.83 -16.70 3.29
N ASP A 716 7.06 -16.64 1.97
CA ASP A 716 6.85 -17.78 1.08
C ASP A 716 8.06 -18.73 1.18
N LEU A 717 7.99 -19.65 2.14
CA LEU A 717 9.03 -20.65 2.36
C LEU A 717 8.77 -21.88 1.48
N ARG A 718 9.73 -22.22 0.63
CA ARG A 718 9.65 -23.33 -0.32
C ARG A 718 10.79 -24.32 -0.12
N VAL A 719 10.55 -25.59 -0.45
CA VAL A 719 11.51 -26.69 -0.38
C VAL A 719 11.78 -27.19 -1.79
N LEU A 720 13.06 -27.24 -2.16
CA LEU A 720 13.53 -27.88 -3.39
C LEU A 720 14.43 -29.05 -3.03
N ARG A 721 14.20 -30.21 -3.66
CA ARG A 721 15.02 -31.41 -3.50
C ARG A 721 15.79 -31.67 -4.78
N LEU A 722 17.09 -31.88 -4.63
CA LEU A 722 18.02 -32.16 -5.71
C LEU A 722 18.57 -33.59 -5.56
N SER A 723 19.03 -34.18 -6.66
CA SER A 723 19.68 -35.49 -6.68
C SER A 723 21.11 -35.48 -6.14
N GLU A 724 21.76 -34.32 -6.18
CA GLU A 724 23.12 -34.06 -5.72
C GLU A 724 23.22 -32.62 -5.18
N ASP A 725 24.33 -32.28 -4.52
CA ASP A 725 24.50 -30.94 -3.95
C ASP A 725 24.67 -29.86 -5.04
N PRO A 726 24.28 -28.60 -4.78
CA PRO A 726 24.35 -27.55 -5.80
C PRO A 726 25.76 -27.31 -6.36
N ALA A 727 26.80 -27.53 -5.55
CA ALA A 727 28.17 -27.33 -6.00
C ALA A 727 28.59 -28.37 -7.03
N ASP A 728 28.29 -29.64 -6.76
CA ASP A 728 28.61 -30.76 -7.65
C ASP A 728 27.73 -30.69 -8.92
N TRP A 729 26.44 -30.35 -8.80
CA TRP A 729 25.53 -30.18 -9.95
C TRP A 729 26.02 -29.11 -10.95
N LEU A 730 26.47 -27.96 -10.45
CA LEU A 730 26.98 -26.84 -11.25
C LEU A 730 28.34 -27.12 -11.93
N LEU A 731 29.00 -28.24 -11.63
CA LEU A 731 30.19 -28.67 -12.37
C LEU A 731 29.82 -29.28 -13.72
N GLU A 732 28.65 -29.90 -13.81
CA GLU A 732 28.21 -30.66 -14.98
C GLU A 732 27.12 -29.95 -15.79
N HIS A 733 26.43 -28.95 -15.20
CA HIS A 733 25.27 -28.29 -15.79
C HIS A 733 25.36 -26.75 -15.75
N PRO A 734 24.73 -26.03 -16.70
CA PRO A 734 24.73 -24.57 -16.73
C PRO A 734 23.80 -23.94 -15.67
N ALA A 735 24.10 -22.68 -15.31
CA ALA A 735 23.37 -21.95 -14.27
C ALA A 735 21.90 -21.71 -14.59
N GLU A 736 21.57 -21.57 -15.87
CA GLU A 736 20.21 -21.31 -16.37
C GLU A 736 19.27 -22.48 -16.03
N GLU A 737 19.73 -23.71 -16.22
CA GLU A 737 18.98 -24.91 -15.86
C GLU A 737 18.75 -24.99 -14.34
N PHE A 738 19.69 -24.54 -13.50
CA PHE A 738 19.47 -24.45 -12.06
C PHE A 738 18.34 -23.48 -11.70
N ARG A 739 18.22 -22.35 -12.42
CA ARG A 739 17.13 -21.39 -12.20
C ARG A 739 15.78 -21.99 -12.58
N GLU A 740 15.72 -22.82 -13.62
CA GLU A 740 14.51 -23.55 -13.98
C GLU A 740 14.10 -24.54 -12.89
N LEU A 741 15.06 -25.24 -12.27
CA LEU A 741 14.77 -26.16 -11.15
C LEU A 741 14.10 -25.46 -9.96
N LEU A 742 14.38 -24.18 -9.71
CA LEU A 742 13.72 -23.40 -8.65
C LEU A 742 12.21 -23.29 -8.85
N SER A 743 11.72 -23.33 -10.09
CA SER A 743 10.28 -23.31 -10.38
C SER A 743 9.55 -24.55 -9.84
N GLY A 744 10.26 -25.67 -9.67
CA GLY A 744 9.75 -26.91 -9.10
C GLY A 744 9.72 -26.94 -7.57
N ALA A 745 10.15 -25.86 -6.90
CA ALA A 745 10.15 -25.80 -5.44
C ALA A 745 8.73 -25.77 -4.87
N VAL A 746 8.47 -26.64 -3.90
CA VAL A 746 7.13 -26.85 -3.32
C VAL A 746 6.99 -26.02 -2.05
N PRO A 747 5.85 -25.33 -1.82
CA PRO A 747 5.58 -24.65 -0.55
C PRO A 747 5.80 -25.55 0.66
N VAL A 748 6.40 -25.01 1.73
CA VAL A 748 6.87 -25.82 2.88
C VAL A 748 5.76 -26.62 3.54
N LEU A 749 4.56 -26.05 3.68
CA LEU A 749 3.41 -26.73 4.29
C LEU A 749 2.93 -27.90 3.43
N GLU A 750 2.83 -27.68 2.12
CA GLU A 750 2.48 -28.71 1.14
C GLU A 750 3.51 -29.85 1.15
N TYR A 751 4.80 -29.50 1.18
CA TYR A 751 5.89 -30.46 1.28
C TYR A 751 5.78 -31.34 2.54
N ILE A 752 5.60 -30.72 3.72
CA ILE A 752 5.47 -31.44 4.99
C ILE A 752 4.25 -32.37 5.00
N PHE A 753 3.09 -31.88 4.56
CA PHE A 753 1.86 -32.66 4.58
C PHE A 753 1.89 -33.84 3.62
N ARG A 754 2.41 -33.66 2.40
CA ARG A 754 2.59 -34.76 1.43
C ARG A 754 3.48 -35.86 2.02
N ARG A 755 4.64 -35.48 2.57
CA ARG A 755 5.59 -36.44 3.15
C ARG A 755 5.00 -37.20 4.34
N LYS A 756 4.31 -36.51 5.25
CA LYS A 756 3.65 -37.18 6.39
C LYS A 756 2.48 -38.07 5.92
N ALA A 757 1.71 -37.63 4.93
CA ALA A 757 0.63 -38.43 4.34
C ALA A 757 1.15 -39.70 3.64
N ASP A 758 2.29 -39.62 2.93
CA ASP A 758 2.92 -40.79 2.31
C ASP A 758 3.35 -41.84 3.33
N ARG A 759 3.80 -41.43 4.53
CA ARG A 759 4.07 -42.35 5.66
C ARG A 759 2.81 -43.09 6.13
N ALA A 760 1.65 -42.46 6.00
CA ALA A 760 0.36 -43.04 6.34
C ALA A 760 -0.20 -43.95 5.22
N ARG A 761 0.19 -43.77 3.96
CA ARG A 761 -0.27 -44.59 2.83
C ARG A 761 0.21 -46.03 2.98
N GLY A 762 -0.71 -47.00 2.94
CA GLY A 762 -0.40 -48.42 3.13
C GLY A 762 -0.15 -48.86 4.58
N SER A 763 -0.32 -47.96 5.57
CA SER A 763 -0.11 -48.25 6.99
C SER A 763 -1.40 -48.61 7.75
N GLY A 764 -1.25 -49.27 8.90
CA GLY A 764 -2.37 -49.63 9.79
C GLY A 764 -3.08 -48.42 10.43
N ALA A 765 -4.29 -48.61 10.96
CA ALA A 765 -5.09 -47.53 11.54
C ALA A 765 -4.39 -46.73 12.66
N ALA A 766 -3.52 -47.38 13.44
CA ALA A 766 -2.74 -46.73 14.50
C ALA A 766 -1.74 -45.71 13.95
N GLU A 767 -1.04 -46.02 12.85
CA GLU A 767 -0.06 -45.11 12.24
C GLU A 767 -0.74 -43.93 11.55
N ARG A 768 -1.86 -44.18 10.85
CA ARG A 768 -2.70 -43.11 10.29
C ARG A 768 -3.19 -42.13 11.37
N SER A 769 -3.60 -42.63 12.53
CA SER A 769 -4.02 -41.80 13.66
C SER A 769 -2.88 -40.94 14.24
N ARG A 770 -1.65 -41.49 14.32
CA ARG A 770 -0.46 -40.72 14.74
C ARG A 770 -0.13 -39.61 13.74
N VAL A 771 -0.07 -39.93 12.44
CA VAL A 771 0.20 -38.96 11.38
C VAL A 771 -0.84 -37.82 11.39
N MET A 772 -2.12 -38.15 11.55
CA MET A 772 -3.18 -37.14 11.69
C MET A 772 -2.95 -36.25 12.92
N SER A 773 -2.51 -36.81 14.04
CA SER A 773 -2.22 -36.03 15.26
C SER A 773 -1.02 -35.09 15.08
N GLU A 774 0.02 -35.53 14.38
CA GLU A 774 1.18 -34.70 14.03
C GLU A 774 0.77 -33.51 13.15
N ILE A 775 -0.03 -33.77 12.10
CA ILE A 775 -0.52 -32.73 11.17
C ILE A 775 -1.41 -31.73 11.90
N LYS A 776 -2.32 -32.19 12.77
CA LYS A 776 -3.13 -31.32 13.64
C LYS A 776 -2.26 -30.42 14.52
N GLY A 777 -1.18 -30.98 15.08
CA GLY A 777 -0.22 -30.24 15.90
C GLY A 777 0.40 -29.08 15.13
N LEU A 778 0.89 -29.34 13.91
CA LEU A 778 1.50 -28.31 13.04
C LEU A 778 0.50 -27.21 12.65
N ILE A 779 -0.72 -27.59 12.25
CA ILE A 779 -1.76 -26.61 11.87
C ILE A 779 -2.12 -25.71 13.05
N LYS A 780 -2.15 -26.24 14.29
CA LYS A 780 -2.46 -25.48 15.50
C LYS A 780 -1.42 -24.39 15.81
N GLU A 781 -0.17 -24.55 15.38
CA GLU A 781 0.88 -23.55 15.60
C GLU A 781 0.74 -22.32 14.67
N ILE A 782 -0.02 -22.45 13.57
CA ILE A 782 -0.24 -21.38 12.61
C ILE A 782 -1.35 -20.45 13.12
N ARG A 783 -0.98 -19.23 13.52
CA ARG A 783 -1.90 -18.23 14.07
C ARG A 783 -2.54 -17.33 13.01
N ASP A 784 -1.89 -17.14 11.87
CA ASP A 784 -2.40 -16.28 10.81
C ASP A 784 -3.64 -16.92 10.13
N PRO A 785 -4.79 -16.23 10.03
CA PRO A 785 -6.02 -16.83 9.52
C PRO A 785 -5.94 -17.30 8.06
N VAL A 786 -5.12 -16.65 7.22
CA VAL A 786 -4.97 -17.00 5.81
C VAL A 786 -4.11 -18.25 5.68
N PHE A 787 -2.94 -18.26 6.31
CA PHE A 787 -2.05 -19.43 6.32
C PHE A 787 -2.70 -20.64 7.02
N TYR A 788 -3.51 -20.42 8.05
CA TYR A 788 -4.24 -21.49 8.73
C TYR A 788 -5.25 -22.18 7.79
N ARG A 789 -6.01 -21.39 7.02
CA ARG A 789 -6.97 -21.92 6.04
C ARG A 789 -6.27 -22.66 4.91
N ASP A 790 -5.17 -22.10 4.40
CA ASP A 790 -4.38 -22.75 3.35
C ASP A 790 -3.74 -24.06 3.84
N ALA A 791 -3.22 -24.07 5.08
CA ALA A 791 -2.69 -25.28 5.71
C ALA A 791 -3.76 -26.38 5.86
N LEU A 792 -4.99 -26.02 6.26
CA LEU A 792 -6.11 -26.96 6.32
C LEU A 792 -6.44 -27.54 4.94
N ARG A 793 -6.47 -26.70 3.89
CA ARG A 793 -6.71 -27.13 2.51
C ARG A 793 -5.63 -28.12 2.05
N LEU A 794 -4.36 -27.75 2.16
CA LEU A 794 -3.22 -28.58 1.76
C LEU A 794 -3.17 -29.91 2.54
N ALA A 795 -3.47 -29.90 3.84
CA ALA A 795 -3.50 -31.11 4.65
C ALA A 795 -4.66 -32.05 4.27
N THR A 796 -5.83 -31.49 3.94
CA THR A 796 -7.01 -32.22 3.45
C THR A 796 -6.70 -32.90 2.12
N GLU A 797 -6.10 -32.16 1.18
CA GLU A 797 -5.67 -32.68 -0.13
C GLU A 797 -4.63 -33.80 0.00
N ALA A 798 -3.61 -33.61 0.86
CA ALA A 798 -2.55 -34.60 1.05
C ALA A 798 -3.05 -35.92 1.67
N LEU A 799 -3.95 -35.84 2.66
CA LEU A 799 -4.45 -36.99 3.41
C LEU A 799 -5.70 -37.65 2.80
N GLY A 800 -6.42 -36.96 1.91
CA GLY A 800 -7.69 -37.43 1.37
C GLY A 800 -8.79 -37.56 2.44
N VAL A 801 -8.76 -36.70 3.47
CA VAL A 801 -9.73 -36.69 4.58
C VAL A 801 -10.46 -35.36 4.65
N ASN A 802 -11.71 -35.33 5.09
CA ASN A 802 -12.47 -34.09 5.23
C ASN A 802 -11.82 -33.13 6.25
N ALA A 803 -11.83 -31.82 5.98
CA ALA A 803 -11.26 -30.78 6.85
C ALA A 803 -11.79 -30.82 8.29
N ARG A 804 -13.04 -31.28 8.52
CA ARG A 804 -13.62 -31.49 9.86
C ARG A 804 -12.83 -32.50 10.69
N ALA A 805 -12.20 -33.50 10.06
CA ALA A 805 -11.38 -34.49 10.73
C ALA A 805 -10.03 -33.92 11.20
N LEU A 806 -9.57 -32.79 10.63
CA LEU A 806 -8.32 -32.11 10.93
C LEU A 806 -8.47 -30.89 11.86
N ARG A 807 -9.70 -30.45 12.13
CA ARG A 807 -9.97 -29.46 13.17
C ARG A 807 -9.81 -30.10 14.55
N SER A 808 -8.94 -29.53 15.39
CA SER A 808 -9.08 -29.67 16.84
C SER A 808 -10.26 -28.80 17.30
N ALA A 809 -10.90 -29.15 18.42
CA ALA A 809 -12.04 -28.46 19.05
C ALA A 809 -11.86 -26.91 19.15
N PRO A 810 -12.95 -26.16 19.42
CA PRO A 810 -13.24 -24.85 18.85
C PRO A 810 -12.19 -23.77 19.15
N GLU A 811 -12.24 -22.70 18.37
CA GLU A 811 -11.34 -21.55 18.47
C GLU A 811 -11.17 -21.09 19.93
N PRO A 812 -9.98 -20.59 20.35
CA PRO A 812 -9.86 -19.85 21.59
C PRO A 812 -10.70 -18.57 21.47
N GLY A 813 -11.96 -18.68 21.88
CA GLY A 813 -13.03 -17.70 21.67
C GLY A 813 -14.42 -18.27 21.97
N ASP A 814 -14.60 -19.58 21.86
CA ASP A 814 -15.90 -20.23 22.09
C ASP A 814 -15.92 -20.95 23.44
N GLY A 815 -16.25 -20.19 24.50
CA GLY A 815 -16.57 -20.70 25.83
C GLY A 815 -17.97 -20.24 26.27
N GLU A 816 -18.87 -21.23 26.33
CA GLU A 816 -20.24 -21.37 26.88
C GLU A 816 -21.09 -20.20 27.46
N PRO A 817 -22.45 -20.35 27.40
CA PRO A 817 -23.42 -19.27 27.53
C PRO A 817 -23.80 -19.00 29.00
N GLY A 818 -23.46 -17.82 29.52
CA GLY A 818 -23.80 -17.43 30.88
C GLY A 818 -23.89 -15.92 31.08
N LYS A 819 -25.11 -15.38 30.95
CA LYS A 819 -25.64 -14.11 31.48
C LYS A 819 -24.87 -12.80 31.19
N ALA A 820 -25.56 -12.01 30.35
CA ALA A 820 -25.62 -10.55 30.33
C ALA A 820 -24.30 -9.81 30.02
N ASP A 821 -24.06 -9.61 28.72
CA ASP A 821 -23.91 -8.24 28.25
C ASP A 821 -24.48 -8.07 26.83
N ARG A 822 -25.21 -6.98 26.61
CA ARG A 822 -25.99 -6.73 25.38
C ARG A 822 -25.05 -6.55 24.17
N PRO A 823 -25.39 -7.08 22.98
CA PRO A 823 -24.56 -6.90 21.80
C PRO A 823 -24.61 -5.43 21.33
N ALA A 824 -23.42 -4.87 21.09
CA ALA A 824 -23.26 -3.68 20.28
C ALA A 824 -23.92 -3.94 18.90
N ARG A 825 -24.74 -2.97 18.47
CA ARG A 825 -25.61 -2.99 17.29
C ARG A 825 -24.89 -3.54 16.04
N ARG A 826 -25.16 -4.81 15.68
CA ARG A 826 -24.99 -5.30 14.30
C ARG A 826 -26.09 -4.66 13.44
N ARG A 827 -25.74 -4.15 12.26
CA ARG A 827 -26.70 -3.63 11.26
C ARG A 827 -27.77 -4.70 10.99
N PRO A 828 -29.06 -4.35 10.90
CA PRO A 828 -30.11 -5.32 10.62
C PRO A 828 -29.90 -5.89 9.20
N ARG A 829 -29.80 -7.21 9.09
CA ARG A 829 -29.76 -7.92 7.80
C ARG A 829 -31.19 -7.96 7.24
N ASP A 830 -31.37 -7.63 5.96
CA ASP A 830 -32.67 -7.68 5.29
C ASP A 830 -33.16 -9.14 5.26
N PRO A 831 -34.33 -9.47 5.85
CA PRO A 831 -34.83 -10.85 5.92
C PRO A 831 -34.99 -11.53 4.55
N VAL A 832 -35.26 -10.76 3.48
CA VAL A 832 -35.37 -11.31 2.12
C VAL A 832 -34.00 -11.73 1.58
N ILE A 833 -32.95 -10.97 1.90
CA ILE A 833 -31.58 -11.31 1.52
C ILE A 833 -31.11 -12.57 2.25
N GLU A 834 -31.45 -12.72 3.54
CA GLU A 834 -31.10 -13.92 4.30
C GLU A 834 -31.82 -15.17 3.77
N ALA A 835 -33.13 -15.07 3.50
CA ALA A 835 -33.88 -16.18 2.91
C ALA A 835 -33.41 -16.52 1.48
N GLY A 836 -32.99 -15.52 0.70
CA GLY A 836 -32.41 -15.72 -0.63
C GLY A 836 -31.09 -16.49 -0.60
N ARG A 837 -30.22 -16.17 0.37
CA ARG A 837 -28.99 -16.92 0.63
C ARG A 837 -29.27 -18.36 1.04
N GLU A 838 -30.24 -18.60 1.91
CA GLU A 838 -30.62 -19.95 2.36
C GLU A 838 -31.06 -20.84 1.19
N VAL A 839 -31.89 -20.31 0.27
CA VAL A 839 -32.32 -21.03 -0.95
C VAL A 839 -31.12 -21.37 -1.86
N LEU A 840 -30.24 -20.41 -2.12
CA LEU A 840 -29.07 -20.63 -2.98
C LEU A 840 -28.07 -21.60 -2.33
N ALA A 841 -27.85 -21.49 -1.02
CA ALA A 841 -26.98 -22.39 -0.27
C ALA A 841 -27.50 -23.85 -0.32
N HIS A 842 -28.82 -24.06 -0.17
CA HIS A 842 -29.42 -25.38 -0.39
C HIS A 842 -29.26 -25.88 -1.83
N ALA A 843 -29.40 -24.99 -2.81
CA ALA A 843 -29.24 -25.35 -4.23
C ALA A 843 -27.81 -25.83 -4.55
N PHE A 844 -26.80 -25.17 -3.98
CA PHE A 844 -25.40 -25.58 -4.15
C PHE A 844 -25.03 -26.85 -3.36
N ALA A 845 -25.63 -27.07 -2.19
CA ALA A 845 -25.32 -28.23 -1.37
C ALA A 845 -25.98 -29.54 -1.84
N ARG A 846 -27.17 -29.45 -2.47
CA ARG A 846 -27.87 -30.59 -3.08
C ARG A 846 -28.40 -30.23 -4.48
N PRO A 847 -27.53 -30.09 -5.49
CA PRO A 847 -27.91 -29.74 -6.86
C PRO A 847 -29.05 -30.57 -7.44
N GLY A 848 -29.07 -31.88 -7.21
CA GLY A 848 -30.12 -32.78 -7.71
C GLY A 848 -31.50 -32.57 -7.09
N LEU A 849 -31.60 -32.13 -5.83
CA LEU A 849 -32.89 -31.81 -5.20
C LEU A 849 -33.38 -30.44 -5.66
N ALA A 850 -32.47 -29.48 -5.85
CA ALA A 850 -32.80 -28.15 -6.32
C ALA A 850 -33.16 -28.11 -7.81
N ALA A 851 -32.55 -28.95 -8.66
CA ALA A 851 -32.89 -29.08 -10.08
C ALA A 851 -34.39 -29.27 -10.29
N ARG A 852 -35.01 -30.19 -9.52
CA ARG A 852 -36.46 -30.44 -9.58
C ARG A 852 -37.28 -29.23 -9.11
N ALA A 853 -36.89 -28.59 -8.00
CA ALA A 853 -37.58 -27.40 -7.49
C ALA A 853 -37.49 -26.20 -8.44
N ILE A 854 -36.36 -26.05 -9.14
CA ILE A 854 -36.10 -25.01 -10.13
C ILE A 854 -36.94 -25.26 -11.41
N ALA A 855 -37.00 -26.51 -11.88
CA ALA A 855 -37.70 -26.87 -13.12
C ALA A 855 -39.23 -26.94 -12.98
N GLU A 856 -39.73 -27.58 -11.91
CA GLU A 856 -41.16 -27.90 -11.74
C GLU A 856 -41.85 -26.99 -10.71
N GLY A 857 -41.09 -26.23 -9.92
CA GLY A 857 -41.59 -25.55 -8.73
C GLY A 857 -41.75 -26.49 -7.53
N VAL A 858 -42.18 -25.93 -6.39
CA VAL A 858 -42.39 -26.71 -5.16
C VAL A 858 -43.88 -26.84 -4.85
N GLU A 859 -44.36 -28.08 -4.75
CA GLU A 859 -45.75 -28.39 -4.40
C GLU A 859 -46.05 -28.21 -2.90
N ALA A 860 -47.23 -27.68 -2.60
CA ALA A 860 -47.83 -27.66 -1.26
C ALA A 860 -49.29 -28.15 -1.31
N PRO A 861 -49.52 -29.48 -1.36
CA PRO A 861 -50.85 -30.06 -1.47
C PRO A 861 -51.79 -29.58 -0.35
N GLY A 862 -52.99 -29.12 -0.74
CA GLY A 862 -53.99 -28.60 0.20
C GLY A 862 -53.78 -27.15 0.66
N ILE A 863 -52.75 -26.47 0.18
CA ILE A 863 -52.49 -25.04 0.45
C ILE A 863 -52.41 -24.22 -0.84
N LEU A 864 -51.72 -24.75 -1.87
CA LEU A 864 -51.56 -24.12 -3.18
C LEU A 864 -52.19 -25.01 -4.27
N ASP A 865 -52.87 -24.39 -5.22
CA ASP A 865 -53.52 -25.08 -6.34
C ASP A 865 -52.52 -25.48 -7.46
N ALA A 866 -51.29 -24.95 -7.42
CA ALA A 866 -50.22 -25.25 -8.37
C ALA A 866 -48.83 -25.16 -7.68
N PRO A 867 -47.79 -25.80 -8.24
CA PRO A 867 -46.42 -25.68 -7.73
C PRO A 867 -45.94 -24.22 -7.70
N PHE A 868 -45.26 -23.85 -6.62
CA PHE A 868 -44.72 -22.50 -6.44
C PHE A 868 -43.33 -22.35 -7.04
N VAL A 869 -43.20 -21.45 -8.01
CA VAL A 869 -41.95 -21.15 -8.71
C VAL A 869 -41.41 -19.78 -8.27
N LEU A 870 -40.16 -19.75 -7.81
CA LEU A 870 -39.43 -18.52 -7.51
C LEU A 870 -39.04 -17.77 -8.79
N LYS A 871 -39.21 -16.45 -8.78
CA LYS A 871 -38.83 -15.54 -9.88
C LYS A 871 -37.59 -14.75 -9.49
N LEU A 872 -36.85 -14.22 -10.47
CA LEU A 872 -35.66 -13.37 -10.21
C LEU A 872 -35.95 -12.21 -9.25
N LYS A 873 -37.14 -11.61 -9.38
CA LYS A 873 -37.61 -10.50 -8.52
C LYS A 873 -37.91 -10.88 -7.06
N ASP A 874 -37.88 -12.17 -6.73
CA ASP A 874 -38.12 -12.66 -5.36
C ASP A 874 -36.87 -12.55 -4.47
N PHE A 875 -35.68 -12.44 -5.07
CA PHE A 875 -34.42 -12.31 -4.34
C PHE A 875 -34.17 -10.88 -3.84
N GLY A 876 -33.45 -10.79 -2.73
CA GLY A 876 -33.30 -9.54 -1.98
C GLY A 876 -32.35 -8.53 -2.61
N ASP A 877 -31.40 -9.02 -3.41
CA ASP A 877 -30.34 -8.27 -4.10
C ASP A 877 -30.06 -8.82 -5.52
N GLU A 878 -29.41 -8.01 -6.36
CA GLU A 878 -29.15 -8.32 -7.78
C GLU A 878 -28.17 -9.48 -7.97
N THR A 879 -27.22 -9.66 -7.05
CA THR A 879 -26.26 -10.75 -7.07
C THR A 879 -26.96 -12.10 -6.92
N GLN A 880 -27.82 -12.23 -5.90
CA GLN A 880 -28.60 -13.46 -5.69
C GLN A 880 -29.50 -13.78 -6.89
N ALA A 881 -30.15 -12.76 -7.44
CA ALA A 881 -30.98 -12.91 -8.63
C ALA A 881 -30.14 -13.37 -9.83
N HIS A 882 -28.91 -12.87 -9.98
CA HIS A 882 -28.00 -13.27 -11.05
C HIS A 882 -27.52 -14.71 -10.89
N ILE A 883 -27.14 -15.12 -9.68
CA ILE A 883 -26.77 -16.51 -9.38
C ILE A 883 -27.95 -17.46 -9.64
N TYR A 884 -29.16 -17.09 -9.21
CA TYR A 884 -30.37 -17.87 -9.48
C TYR A 884 -30.72 -17.94 -10.97
N ALA A 885 -30.50 -16.86 -11.73
CA ALA A 885 -30.68 -16.86 -13.18
C ALA A 885 -29.73 -17.85 -13.87
N LEU A 886 -28.47 -17.92 -13.44
CA LEU A 886 -27.54 -18.90 -13.97
C LEU A 886 -27.92 -20.33 -13.55
N LEU A 887 -28.40 -20.54 -12.32
CA LEU A 887 -28.96 -21.84 -11.89
C LEU A 887 -30.16 -22.29 -12.75
N LEU A 888 -31.01 -21.36 -13.19
CA LEU A 888 -32.13 -21.65 -14.10
C LEU A 888 -31.63 -22.08 -15.49
N GLU A 889 -30.56 -21.47 -16.00
CA GLU A 889 -29.96 -21.84 -17.29
C GLU A 889 -29.26 -23.20 -17.25
N HIS A 890 -28.80 -23.63 -16.07
CA HIS A 890 -28.16 -24.92 -15.82
C HIS A 890 -29.06 -25.89 -15.03
N ALA A 891 -30.39 -25.75 -15.15
CA ALA A 891 -31.35 -26.51 -14.34
C ALA A 891 -31.21 -28.05 -14.47
N ASP A 892 -30.78 -28.54 -15.65
CA ASP A 892 -30.58 -29.96 -15.92
C ASP A 892 -29.28 -30.51 -15.30
N GLU A 893 -28.28 -29.67 -15.08
CA GLU A 893 -26.99 -30.02 -14.46
C GLU A 893 -26.44 -28.86 -13.63
N PRO A 894 -27.00 -28.56 -12.44
CA PRO A 894 -26.62 -27.35 -11.69
C PRO A 894 -25.16 -27.38 -11.18
N GLY A 895 -24.51 -28.55 -11.20
CA GLY A 895 -23.07 -28.68 -10.94
C GLY A 895 -22.18 -28.12 -12.06
N ALA A 896 -22.68 -28.01 -13.29
CA ALA A 896 -21.99 -27.41 -14.43
C ALA A 896 -21.87 -25.87 -14.30
N LEU A 897 -22.66 -25.27 -13.41
CA LEU A 897 -22.64 -23.84 -13.14
C LEU A 897 -21.24 -23.32 -12.76
N LEU A 898 -20.46 -24.10 -12.00
CA LEU A 898 -19.09 -23.71 -11.60
C LEU A 898 -18.11 -23.66 -12.77
N ALA A 899 -18.43 -24.32 -13.88
CA ALA A 899 -17.66 -24.28 -15.11
C ALA A 899 -18.11 -23.16 -16.07
N ASP A 900 -19.20 -22.44 -15.76
CA ASP A 900 -19.67 -21.30 -16.55
C ASP A 900 -18.78 -20.09 -16.33
N GLU A 901 -18.18 -19.55 -17.39
CA GLU A 901 -17.29 -18.39 -17.31
C GLU A 901 -17.97 -17.15 -16.68
N ARG A 902 -19.31 -17.06 -16.74
CA ARG A 902 -20.09 -15.97 -16.14
C ARG A 902 -20.16 -16.06 -14.61
N VAL A 903 -19.82 -17.21 -14.01
CA VAL A 903 -19.72 -17.40 -12.55
C VAL A 903 -18.37 -16.94 -12.02
N ARG A 904 -17.34 -16.81 -12.87
CA ARG A 904 -15.99 -16.36 -12.49
C ARG A 904 -15.94 -15.08 -11.63
N PRO A 905 -16.70 -14.00 -11.94
CA PRO A 905 -16.75 -12.80 -11.09
C PRO A 905 -17.55 -12.98 -9.78
N LEU A 906 -18.34 -14.04 -9.65
CA LEU A 906 -19.17 -14.35 -8.47
C LEU A 906 -18.58 -15.50 -7.65
N LEU A 907 -17.36 -15.96 -7.96
CA LEU A 907 -16.77 -17.16 -7.35
C LEU A 907 -16.67 -17.06 -5.84
N ASP A 908 -16.39 -15.89 -5.29
CA ASP A 908 -16.32 -15.67 -3.84
C ASP A 908 -17.70 -15.84 -3.18
N GLU A 909 -18.76 -15.35 -3.83
CA GLU A 909 -20.14 -15.43 -3.34
C GLU A 909 -20.70 -16.85 -3.50
N VAL A 910 -20.42 -17.50 -4.62
CA VAL A 910 -20.77 -18.91 -4.84
C VAL A 910 -20.00 -19.83 -3.87
N SER A 911 -18.72 -19.57 -3.62
CA SER A 911 -17.93 -20.31 -2.64
C SER A 911 -18.45 -20.10 -1.22
N ALA A 912 -18.89 -18.89 -0.88
CA ALA A 912 -19.52 -18.61 0.40
C ALA A 912 -20.85 -19.35 0.57
N LEU A 913 -21.69 -19.37 -0.47
CA LEU A 913 -22.97 -20.11 -0.50
C LEU A 913 -22.76 -21.63 -0.43
N GLN A 914 -21.73 -22.17 -1.09
CA GLN A 914 -21.34 -23.58 -0.96
C GLN A 914 -20.92 -23.91 0.48
N ALA A 915 -20.05 -23.09 1.06
CA ALA A 915 -19.59 -23.27 2.44
C ALA A 915 -20.70 -23.09 3.49
N GLU A 916 -21.73 -22.31 3.17
CA GLU A 916 -22.95 -22.15 3.98
C GLU A 916 -23.87 -23.35 3.82
N GLY A 917 -24.09 -23.82 2.59
CA GLY A 917 -24.91 -24.98 2.27
C GLY A 917 -24.42 -26.28 2.91
N GLU A 918 -23.11 -26.48 3.02
CA GLU A 918 -22.50 -27.60 3.75
C GLU A 918 -22.83 -27.62 5.26
N ARG A 919 -23.25 -26.48 5.83
CA ARG A 919 -23.61 -26.34 7.25
C ARG A 919 -25.10 -26.54 7.52
N LEU A 920 -25.95 -26.48 6.49
CA LEU A 920 -27.42 -26.42 6.62
C LEU A 920 -28.13 -27.79 6.71
N ASP A 921 -27.39 -28.90 6.77
CA ASP A 921 -27.94 -30.28 6.70
C ASP A 921 -29.06 -30.43 5.63
N PRO A 922 -28.72 -30.18 4.36
CA PRO A 922 -29.71 -29.97 3.31
C PRO A 922 -30.52 -31.25 3.05
N SER A 923 -31.81 -31.17 3.35
CA SER A 923 -32.85 -32.16 3.05
C SER A 923 -33.88 -31.60 2.08
N GLU A 924 -34.70 -32.47 1.49
CA GLU A 924 -35.82 -32.01 0.66
C GLU A 924 -36.78 -31.13 1.47
N ALA A 925 -37.04 -31.46 2.73
CA ALA A 925 -37.89 -30.67 3.62
C ALA A 925 -37.31 -29.27 3.91
N SER A 926 -36.01 -29.17 4.21
CA SER A 926 -35.36 -27.87 4.48
C SER A 926 -35.31 -26.97 3.25
N LEU A 927 -35.01 -27.54 2.07
CA LEU A 927 -35.03 -26.81 0.80
C LEU A 927 -36.43 -26.27 0.51
N ARG A 928 -37.47 -27.10 0.62
CA ARG A 928 -38.86 -26.68 0.39
C ARG A 928 -39.30 -25.59 1.39
N ALA A 929 -38.92 -25.73 2.66
CA ALA A 929 -39.21 -24.73 3.69
C ALA A 929 -38.52 -23.38 3.40
N ALA A 930 -37.25 -23.39 2.98
CA ALA A 930 -36.52 -22.18 2.57
C ALA A 930 -37.15 -21.54 1.32
N TRP A 931 -37.56 -22.36 0.35
CA TRP A 931 -38.21 -21.95 -0.89
C TRP A 931 -39.51 -21.16 -0.65
N PHE A 932 -40.40 -21.72 0.18
CA PHE A 932 -41.66 -21.05 0.56
C PHE A 932 -41.42 -19.82 1.45
N ARG A 933 -40.40 -19.84 2.31
CA ARG A 933 -40.04 -18.72 3.19
C ARG A 933 -39.59 -17.50 2.39
N LEU A 934 -38.69 -17.68 1.41
CA LEU A 934 -38.29 -16.62 0.49
C LEU A 934 -39.50 -16.08 -0.29
N GLY A 935 -40.34 -17.00 -0.79
CA GLY A 935 -41.59 -16.65 -1.45
C GLY A 935 -42.45 -15.72 -0.62
N ALA A 936 -42.75 -16.09 0.63
CA ALA A 936 -43.56 -15.30 1.55
C ALA A 936 -42.96 -13.91 1.82
N LEU A 937 -41.67 -13.84 2.15
CA LEU A 937 -41.00 -12.58 2.46
C LEU A 937 -40.94 -11.64 1.24
N SER A 938 -40.76 -12.18 0.04
CA SER A 938 -40.86 -11.42 -1.21
C SER A 938 -42.26 -10.79 -1.39
N ARG A 939 -43.34 -11.53 -1.14
CA ARG A 939 -44.73 -11.02 -1.30
C ARG A 939 -45.05 -9.96 -0.27
N GLU A 940 -44.52 -10.08 0.95
CA GLU A 940 -44.64 -9.01 1.95
C GLU A 940 -43.90 -7.74 1.55
N ARG A 941 -42.69 -7.87 1.02
CA ARG A 941 -41.91 -6.73 0.51
C ARG A 941 -42.63 -6.06 -0.67
N ALA A 942 -43.23 -6.84 -1.57
CA ALA A 942 -44.04 -6.32 -2.67
C ALA A 942 -45.33 -5.65 -2.17
N LYS A 943 -46.02 -6.25 -1.20
CA LYS A 943 -47.22 -5.68 -0.55
C LYS A 943 -46.93 -4.32 0.09
N ALA A 944 -45.77 -4.17 0.72
CA ALA A 944 -45.35 -2.92 1.34
C ALA A 944 -45.03 -1.80 0.32
N ARG A 945 -44.75 -2.16 -0.94
CA ARG A 945 -44.33 -1.23 -2.01
C ARG A 945 -45.43 -0.83 -2.98
N THR A 946 -46.51 -1.61 -3.07
CA THR A 946 -47.67 -1.26 -3.92
C THR A 946 -48.63 -0.37 -3.14
N GLU A 947 -49.34 0.53 -3.83
CA GLU A 947 -50.42 1.35 -3.24
C GLU A 947 -51.81 0.81 -3.59
N ASP A 948 -51.90 -0.10 -4.57
CA ASP A 948 -53.14 -0.74 -5.04
C ASP A 948 -53.71 -1.71 -3.98
N PHE A 949 -54.97 -1.49 -3.61
CA PHE A 949 -55.65 -2.25 -2.56
C PHE A 949 -55.93 -3.71 -2.94
N ASP A 950 -56.36 -3.96 -4.17
CA ASP A 950 -56.68 -5.31 -4.64
C ASP A 950 -55.40 -6.14 -4.76
N GLU A 951 -54.32 -5.50 -5.24
CA GLU A 951 -53.01 -6.13 -5.29
C GLU A 951 -52.42 -6.37 -3.88
N LYS A 952 -52.63 -5.46 -2.91
CA LYS A 952 -52.25 -5.69 -1.50
C LYS A 952 -52.97 -6.90 -0.91
N LEU A 953 -54.27 -7.05 -1.18
CA LEU A 953 -55.07 -8.16 -0.66
C LEU A 953 -54.63 -9.48 -1.28
N ARG A 954 -54.36 -9.51 -2.59
CA ARG A 954 -53.80 -10.67 -3.28
C ARG A 954 -52.45 -11.10 -2.71
N LEU A 955 -51.49 -10.17 -2.62
CA LEU A 955 -50.15 -10.44 -2.08
C LEU A 955 -50.18 -10.84 -0.60
N HIS A 956 -51.14 -10.32 0.18
CA HIS A 956 -51.33 -10.72 1.57
C HIS A 956 -51.80 -12.18 1.69
N THR A 957 -52.76 -12.59 0.85
CA THR A 957 -53.26 -13.97 0.80
C THR A 957 -52.16 -14.94 0.36
N GLU A 958 -51.41 -14.59 -0.69
CA GLU A 958 -50.28 -15.39 -1.18
C GLU A 958 -49.18 -15.53 -0.11
N ALA A 959 -48.78 -14.44 0.55
CA ALA A 959 -47.77 -14.48 1.61
C ALA A 959 -48.21 -15.37 2.79
N ARG A 960 -49.51 -15.37 3.13
CA ARG A 960 -50.07 -16.21 4.19
C ARG A 960 -50.06 -17.69 3.81
N GLN A 961 -50.47 -18.03 2.60
CA GLN A 961 -50.43 -19.42 2.10
C GLN A 961 -49.00 -19.95 2.05
N LEU A 962 -48.04 -19.16 1.55
CA LEU A 962 -46.63 -19.55 1.48
C LEU A 962 -46.00 -19.75 2.88
N ARG A 963 -46.35 -18.92 3.86
CA ARG A 963 -45.93 -19.15 5.25
C ARG A 963 -46.47 -20.44 5.82
N GLN A 964 -47.74 -20.70 5.60
CA GLN A 964 -48.37 -21.94 6.06
C GLN A 964 -47.70 -23.16 5.43
N ALA A 965 -47.36 -23.08 4.14
CA ALA A 965 -46.59 -24.11 3.45
C ALA A 965 -45.19 -24.30 4.03
N ALA A 966 -44.46 -23.21 4.34
CA ALA A 966 -43.14 -23.27 4.96
C ALA A 966 -43.17 -23.90 6.37
N SER A 967 -44.17 -23.55 7.19
CA SER A 967 -44.31 -24.08 8.56
C SER A 967 -44.69 -25.56 8.61
N ASN A 968 -45.41 -26.07 7.61
CA ASN A 968 -45.76 -27.49 7.54
C ASN A 968 -44.58 -28.40 7.14
N MET A 969 -43.43 -27.82 6.77
CA MET A 969 -42.25 -28.55 6.28
C MET A 969 -41.03 -28.48 7.20
N THR A 970 -41.12 -27.72 8.31
CA THR A 970 -40.13 -27.79 9.39
C THR A 970 -40.41 -29.03 10.25
N PRO A 971 -39.42 -29.92 10.50
CA PRO A 971 -39.60 -31.02 11.45
C PRO A 971 -39.93 -30.43 12.83
N GLU A 972 -40.97 -30.94 13.50
CA GLU A 972 -41.07 -30.79 14.95
C GLU A 972 -39.78 -31.40 15.56
N SER A 973 -39.12 -30.59 16.40
CA SER A 973 -37.79 -30.80 16.98
C SER A 973 -37.56 -32.17 17.62
#